data_AF-A0A7C4UGY4-F1
#
_entry.id   AF-A0A7C4UGY4-F1
#
_cell.length_a   1.000
_cell.length_b   1.000
_cell.length_c   1.000
_cell.angle_alpha   90.00
_cell.angle_beta   90.00
_cell.angle_gamma   90.00
#
_symmetry.space_group_name_H-M   'P 1'
#
loop_
_entity.id
_entity.type
_entity.pdbx_description
1 polymer ?
#
loop_
_entity_poly.entity_id
_entity_poly.type
_entity_poly.pdbx_seq_one_letter_code
_entity_poly.pdbx_strand_id
1 'polypeptide(L)'
;MFVFFANIVFAGELHITIFNANQFAIYPQYPLDEYGIIEHRYFSVNPEFLDSLKISKILYIGQTFNSDAIFENAQYSRAVEEFLKNGGTIWFESFTFGKPATTKWLKQNNINLPPQDTTNQGIIVGVPASDVKHPILKSPYEISDKYGCKGHFCWRNWDESFVAPFRLRNDPTGATMLIKENVFGSGKIIFNCMWALSTTDYAGNGFWGEGQKFLMNILSYCYGQPITEANVIPLFKKFKTQQSLALWKKNPYFPLSDCPSDAPDKFKLNNISFKACINEVVSFLFCITAGEKTGPFEITIEKSDLKGENGVIPSKKITVYELQFFKDFSGRWIYDPMPKIEKILVPQGETRQVWISLDTFDIKPGTYSGEIILKYEKKQQKIPVNVTLWQVELQKKNPLYFCVWDYVPNEGRTKLIGAWENWKNYHEDLLSHGVNVFPVMSFNHPNVKCDNDGNIIAPMDFKLFDQEFYTKEKGYIYLISTPRVYGAPSHIKYPSKEYDTMLRQWVKQIISHLKELGLDYDQFAFYPWDELSSSNDIPNAINEYKIIKEVDPKAKIFLTVGGSGMAHFDRLKDVSPYIDIWCPHIFFYRYFITNDTKRKEVIDFMKSTGAMVWSYENTGRWKTKDDNYVSFRLKPVGAYRAGVGGYGFWAYNVWKGNPWEVFDEKGNVKQGAGTESLAVVYSGPEPVTTPRWEGLREGMNDVKYFEALKQEIEKARKNKISEDLINEAENTINIALKEITEKIENPELPLIWREKVVNMILKLRNTSTKQSLK
;
A
#
# COMPACT_ATOMS: atom_id res chain seq x y z
N MET A 1 16.26 -42.38 -11.91
CA MET A 1 15.84 -42.03 -13.28
C MET A 1 15.94 -40.53 -13.41
N PHE A 2 17.03 -40.04 -14.01
CA PHE A 2 17.38 -38.62 -14.10
C PHE A 2 16.48 -37.92 -15.13
N VAL A 3 15.70 -36.92 -14.71
CA VAL A 3 15.05 -35.98 -15.64
C VAL A 3 15.95 -34.75 -15.70
N PHE A 4 16.58 -34.56 -16.86
CA PHE A 4 17.29 -33.33 -17.22
C PHE A 4 16.30 -32.16 -17.17
N PHE A 5 16.50 -31.21 -16.25
CA PHE A 5 15.93 -29.88 -16.40
C PHE A 5 16.70 -29.19 -17.53
N ALA A 6 16.08 -29.12 -18.71
CA ALA A 6 16.56 -28.27 -19.79
C ALA A 6 16.53 -26.82 -19.30
N ASN A 7 17.69 -26.16 -19.32
CA ASN A 7 17.78 -24.71 -19.26
C ASN A 7 16.99 -24.15 -20.45
N ILE A 8 15.77 -23.67 -20.22
CA ILE A 8 15.07 -22.83 -21.18
C ILE A 8 15.78 -21.47 -21.11
N VAL A 9 16.76 -21.30 -21.99
CA VAL A 9 17.28 -19.99 -22.35
C VAL A 9 16.17 -19.30 -23.14
N PHE A 10 15.55 -18.26 -22.58
CA PHE A 10 14.61 -17.43 -23.32
C PHE A 10 15.31 -16.86 -24.57
N ALA A 11 14.62 -16.92 -25.71
CA ALA A 11 15.01 -16.17 -26.90
C ALA A 11 14.67 -14.69 -26.67
N GLY A 12 15.58 -13.94 -26.04
CA GLY A 12 15.44 -12.51 -25.76
C GLY A 12 14.60 -12.16 -24.51
N GLU A 13 14.86 -11.00 -23.93
CA GLU A 13 14.03 -10.41 -22.86
C GLU A 13 12.66 -10.01 -23.44
N LEU A 14 11.57 -10.21 -22.68
CA LEU A 14 10.21 -9.83 -23.11
C LEU A 14 9.87 -8.45 -22.60
N HIS A 15 9.38 -7.57 -23.47
CA HIS A 15 9.09 -6.18 -23.11
C HIS A 15 7.63 -5.80 -23.41
N ILE A 16 7.04 -5.04 -22.50
CA ILE A 16 5.72 -4.42 -22.64
C ILE A 16 5.82 -2.91 -22.40
N THR A 17 5.20 -2.13 -23.28
CA THR A 17 4.97 -0.70 -23.06
C THR A 17 3.57 -0.53 -22.48
N ILE A 18 3.45 0.15 -21.35
CA ILE A 18 2.21 0.35 -20.62
C ILE A 18 1.94 1.84 -20.52
N PHE A 19 0.82 2.27 -21.06
CA PHE A 19 0.35 3.65 -20.97
C PHE A 19 -0.89 3.72 -20.08
N ASN A 20 -0.74 4.30 -18.89
CA ASN A 20 -1.74 4.13 -17.83
C ASN A 20 -1.61 5.17 -16.70
N ALA A 21 -2.71 5.84 -16.35
CA ALA A 21 -2.92 6.55 -15.08
C ALA A 21 -4.41 6.85 -14.82
N ASN A 22 -5.11 6.01 -14.04
CA ASN A 22 -6.39 6.42 -13.43
C ASN A 22 -6.16 6.92 -11.98
N GLN A 23 -7.09 7.73 -11.47
CA GLN A 23 -7.16 8.26 -10.11
C GLN A 23 -7.22 7.17 -9.02
N PHE A 24 -7.55 5.92 -9.38
CA PHE A 24 -7.85 4.85 -8.42
C PHE A 24 -6.83 3.69 -8.41
N ALA A 25 -6.30 3.27 -9.58
CA ALA A 25 -5.40 2.12 -9.68
C ALA A 25 -4.43 2.19 -10.86
N ILE A 26 -3.41 1.34 -10.85
CA ILE A 26 -2.43 1.15 -11.91
C ILE A 26 -2.75 -0.19 -12.60
N TYR A 27 -3.14 -0.15 -13.88
CA TYR A 27 -3.40 -1.31 -14.72
C TYR A 27 -2.23 -1.70 -15.67
N PRO A 28 -2.08 -2.99 -16.01
CA PRO A 28 -2.72 -4.10 -15.31
C PRO A 28 -2.19 -4.17 -13.87
N GLN A 29 -3.04 -4.61 -12.93
CA GLN A 29 -2.69 -4.73 -11.51
C GLN A 29 -1.85 -5.98 -11.24
N TYR A 30 -1.84 -6.95 -12.16
CA TYR A 30 -1.04 -8.16 -12.02
C TYR A 30 0.46 -7.89 -12.35
N PRO A 31 1.38 -8.59 -11.68
CA PRO A 31 2.82 -8.41 -11.84
C PRO A 31 3.33 -9.10 -13.12
N LEU A 32 3.60 -8.35 -14.20
CA LEU A 32 4.09 -8.96 -15.45
C LEU A 32 5.53 -9.46 -15.33
N ASP A 33 6.31 -8.90 -14.41
CA ASP A 33 7.67 -9.33 -14.10
C ASP A 33 7.74 -10.78 -13.61
N GLU A 34 6.68 -11.27 -12.96
CA GLU A 34 6.55 -12.69 -12.59
C GLU A 34 6.52 -13.59 -13.82
N TYR A 35 6.12 -13.11 -14.99
CA TYR A 35 6.12 -13.88 -16.24
C TYR A 35 7.41 -13.68 -17.06
N GLY A 36 8.44 -13.08 -16.46
CA GLY A 36 9.70 -12.73 -17.15
C GLY A 36 9.56 -11.55 -18.11
N ILE A 37 8.56 -10.70 -17.92
CA ILE A 37 8.28 -9.55 -18.79
C ILE A 37 8.74 -8.25 -18.11
N ILE A 38 9.58 -7.50 -18.81
CA ILE A 38 10.06 -6.17 -18.42
C ILE A 38 9.03 -5.12 -18.80
N GLU A 39 8.58 -4.38 -17.79
CA GLU A 39 7.56 -3.34 -17.93
C GLU A 39 8.16 -1.95 -18.15
N HIS A 40 7.63 -1.22 -19.14
CA HIS A 40 7.95 0.19 -19.40
C HIS A 40 6.68 1.02 -19.20
N ARG A 41 6.52 1.64 -18.02
CA ARG A 41 5.28 2.33 -17.62
C ARG A 41 5.37 3.84 -17.80
N TYR A 42 4.34 4.40 -18.44
CA TYR A 42 4.24 5.82 -18.73
C TYR A 42 2.90 6.39 -18.28
N PHE A 43 2.97 7.52 -17.57
CA PHE A 43 1.82 8.31 -17.12
C PHE A 43 1.52 9.51 -18.03
N SER A 44 2.45 9.81 -18.94
CA SER A 44 2.36 10.81 -20.01
C SER A 44 3.25 10.35 -21.17
N VAL A 45 2.88 10.69 -22.41
CA VAL A 45 3.74 10.42 -23.56
C VAL A 45 4.98 11.32 -23.50
N ASN A 46 6.16 10.74 -23.71
CA ASN A 46 7.46 11.41 -23.68
C ASN A 46 8.41 10.72 -24.68
N PRO A 47 9.66 11.17 -24.86
CA PRO A 47 10.60 10.49 -25.77
C PRO A 47 10.90 9.03 -25.39
N GLU A 48 10.99 8.71 -24.09
CA GLU A 48 11.27 7.36 -23.61
C GLU A 48 10.17 6.36 -24.00
N PHE A 49 8.91 6.80 -24.04
CA PHE A 49 7.77 6.02 -24.54
C PHE A 49 8.00 5.51 -25.97
N LEU A 50 8.63 6.30 -26.83
CA LEU A 50 8.97 5.88 -28.20
C LEU A 50 10.05 4.80 -28.21
N ASP A 51 11.02 4.90 -27.30
CA ASP A 51 12.11 3.93 -27.23
C ASP A 51 11.63 2.58 -26.67
N SER A 52 10.73 2.58 -25.69
CA SER A 52 10.14 1.32 -25.21
C SER A 52 9.24 0.65 -26.25
N LEU A 53 8.52 1.42 -27.07
CA LEU A 53 7.68 0.86 -28.14
C LEU A 53 8.51 0.06 -29.16
N LYS A 54 9.74 0.49 -29.47
CA LYS A 54 10.62 -0.19 -30.43
C LYS A 54 11.04 -1.59 -29.99
N ILE A 55 11.14 -1.82 -28.67
CA ILE A 55 11.58 -3.10 -28.09
C ILE A 55 10.43 -3.96 -27.59
N SER A 56 9.22 -3.39 -27.45
CA SER A 56 8.06 -4.09 -26.91
C SER A 56 7.33 -4.92 -27.97
N LYS A 57 6.62 -5.97 -27.54
CA LYS A 57 5.62 -6.68 -28.38
C LYS A 57 4.18 -6.35 -28.03
N ILE A 58 3.96 -5.72 -26.88
CA ILE A 58 2.63 -5.31 -26.42
C ILE A 58 2.67 -3.82 -26.07
N LEU A 59 1.68 -3.08 -26.57
CA LEU A 59 1.29 -1.75 -26.07
C LEU A 59 -0.02 -1.91 -25.32
N TYR A 60 0.03 -1.82 -23.99
CA TYR A 60 -1.14 -1.89 -23.13
C TYR A 60 -1.63 -0.47 -22.79
N ILE A 61 -2.90 -0.19 -23.05
CA ILE A 61 -3.53 1.10 -22.75
C ILE A 61 -4.56 0.86 -21.64
N GLY A 62 -4.25 1.34 -20.44
CA GLY A 62 -4.94 0.98 -19.20
C GLY A 62 -6.31 1.66 -19.00
N GLN A 63 -7.16 1.00 -18.21
CA GLN A 63 -8.55 1.36 -17.96
C GLN A 63 -8.74 2.85 -17.67
N THR A 64 -9.81 3.45 -18.22
CA THR A 64 -10.24 4.87 -18.04
C THR A 64 -9.23 5.95 -18.45
N PHE A 65 -8.12 5.58 -19.08
CA PHE A 65 -7.14 6.56 -19.54
C PHE A 65 -7.61 7.33 -20.79
N ASN A 66 -7.12 8.56 -20.95
CA ASN A 66 -7.30 9.31 -22.18
C ASN A 66 -6.29 8.87 -23.24
N SER A 67 -6.65 7.83 -23.98
CA SER A 67 -5.89 7.31 -25.13
C SER A 67 -5.59 8.37 -26.20
N ASP A 68 -6.37 9.46 -26.28
CA ASP A 68 -6.14 10.55 -27.22
C ASP A 68 -4.76 11.21 -27.04
N ALA A 69 -4.15 11.15 -25.86
CA ALA A 69 -2.79 11.65 -25.65
C ALA A 69 -1.74 10.99 -26.58
N ILE A 70 -1.99 9.75 -27.03
CA ILE A 70 -1.16 9.06 -28.03
C ILE A 70 -1.56 9.48 -29.45
N PHE A 71 -2.86 9.49 -29.75
CA PHE A 71 -3.35 9.58 -31.13
C PHE A 71 -3.58 11.01 -31.65
N GLU A 72 -3.64 12.02 -30.77
CA GLU A 72 -3.68 13.44 -31.17
C GLU A 72 -2.33 13.93 -31.72
N ASN A 73 -1.24 13.32 -31.27
CA ASN A 73 0.10 13.68 -31.69
C ASN A 73 0.58 12.75 -32.80
N ALA A 74 0.87 13.33 -33.97
CA ALA A 74 1.27 12.58 -35.15
C ALA A 74 2.54 11.74 -34.96
N GLN A 75 3.47 12.15 -34.09
CA GLN A 75 4.70 11.40 -33.82
C GLN A 75 4.38 10.07 -33.11
N TYR A 76 3.61 10.12 -32.02
CA TYR A 76 3.24 8.94 -31.25
C TYR A 76 2.29 8.04 -32.04
N SER A 77 1.33 8.61 -32.76
CA SER A 77 0.43 7.87 -33.65
C SER A 77 1.20 7.08 -34.72
N ARG A 78 2.21 7.67 -35.38
CA ARG A 78 3.04 6.97 -36.37
C ARG A 78 3.88 5.86 -35.74
N ALA A 79 4.43 6.09 -34.55
CA ALA A 79 5.17 5.05 -33.83
C ALA A 79 4.29 3.84 -33.50
N VAL A 80 3.01 4.05 -33.17
CA VAL A 80 2.03 2.98 -32.97
C VAL A 80 1.74 2.22 -34.28
N GLU A 81 1.65 2.91 -35.41
CA GLU A 81 1.51 2.24 -36.73
C GLU A 81 2.74 1.40 -37.08
N GLU A 82 3.95 1.91 -36.85
CA GLU A 82 5.19 1.15 -37.05
C GLU A 82 5.27 -0.05 -36.12
N PHE A 83 4.90 0.12 -34.85
CA PHE A 83 4.80 -0.96 -33.88
C PHE A 83 3.87 -2.10 -34.36
N LEU A 84 2.70 -1.77 -34.90
CA LEU A 84 1.78 -2.75 -35.48
C LEU A 84 2.34 -3.40 -36.75
N LYS A 85 2.97 -2.64 -37.66
CA LYS A 85 3.65 -3.18 -38.86
C LYS A 85 4.74 -4.19 -38.52
N ASN A 86 5.37 -4.03 -37.36
CA ASN A 86 6.40 -4.94 -36.83
C ASN A 86 5.82 -6.13 -36.03
N GLY A 87 4.51 -6.37 -36.15
CA GLY A 87 3.82 -7.50 -35.53
C GLY A 87 3.44 -7.28 -34.06
N GLY A 88 3.49 -6.03 -33.59
CA GLY A 88 3.07 -5.67 -32.24
C GLY A 88 1.58 -5.87 -31.99
N THR A 89 1.19 -5.97 -30.71
CA THR A 89 -0.20 -6.05 -30.28
C THR A 89 -0.57 -4.84 -29.44
N ILE A 90 -1.65 -4.14 -29.80
CA ILE A 90 -2.26 -3.13 -28.92
C ILE A 90 -3.36 -3.79 -28.10
N TRP A 91 -3.33 -3.61 -26.79
CA TRP A 91 -4.37 -4.05 -25.88
C TRP A 91 -5.07 -2.83 -25.28
N PHE A 92 -6.31 -2.59 -25.71
CA PHE A 92 -7.20 -1.59 -25.12
C PHE A 92 -8.04 -2.18 -23.99
N GLU A 93 -7.98 -1.56 -22.82
CA GLU A 93 -8.83 -1.90 -21.69
C GLU A 93 -10.19 -1.18 -21.68
N SER A 94 -11.03 -1.56 -20.73
CA SER A 94 -12.32 -0.93 -20.49
C SER A 94 -12.21 0.61 -20.42
N PHE A 95 -13.12 1.32 -21.07
CA PHE A 95 -13.21 2.79 -21.08
C PHE A 95 -12.06 3.56 -21.74
N THR A 96 -11.16 2.89 -22.48
CA THR A 96 -10.08 3.57 -23.24
C THR A 96 -10.46 3.86 -24.70
N PHE A 97 -11.63 3.45 -25.13
CA PHE A 97 -12.15 3.58 -26.49
C PHE A 97 -13.37 4.52 -26.51
N GLY A 98 -13.72 5.05 -27.69
CA GLY A 98 -14.74 6.10 -27.83
C GLY A 98 -14.21 7.52 -27.55
N LYS A 99 -12.89 7.67 -27.37
CA LYS A 99 -12.22 8.98 -27.32
C LYS A 99 -12.05 9.54 -28.74
N PRO A 100 -12.33 10.84 -28.98
CA PRO A 100 -12.39 11.40 -30.33
C PRO A 100 -11.19 11.09 -31.23
N ALA A 101 -9.96 11.31 -30.77
CA ALA A 101 -8.77 11.09 -31.60
C ALA A 101 -8.50 9.61 -31.84
N THR A 102 -8.67 8.78 -30.81
CA THR A 102 -8.53 7.32 -30.89
C THR A 102 -9.54 6.71 -31.87
N THR A 103 -10.82 7.09 -31.77
CA THR A 103 -11.86 6.63 -32.68
C THR A 103 -11.61 7.11 -34.10
N LYS A 104 -11.13 8.35 -34.28
CA LYS A 104 -10.75 8.87 -35.60
C LYS A 104 -9.60 8.06 -36.20
N TRP A 105 -8.55 7.79 -35.43
CA TRP A 105 -7.40 7.01 -35.88
C TRP A 105 -7.79 5.57 -36.28
N LEU A 106 -8.63 4.90 -35.48
CA LEU A 106 -9.13 3.57 -35.82
C LEU A 106 -9.89 3.56 -37.16
N LYS A 107 -10.81 4.51 -37.35
CA LYS A 107 -11.58 4.63 -38.62
C LYS A 107 -10.69 4.94 -39.82
N GLN A 108 -9.73 5.85 -39.68
CA GLN A 108 -8.78 6.20 -40.74
C GLN A 108 -7.92 5.01 -41.21
N ASN A 109 -7.75 4.02 -40.35
CA ASN A 109 -6.98 2.81 -40.61
C ASN A 109 -7.87 1.57 -40.87
N ASN A 110 -9.12 1.78 -41.29
CA ASN A 110 -10.10 0.72 -41.62
C ASN A 110 -10.41 -0.26 -40.47
N ILE A 111 -10.34 0.22 -39.23
CA ILE A 111 -10.71 -0.54 -38.04
C ILE A 111 -12.07 -0.02 -37.54
N ASN A 112 -13.14 -0.63 -38.04
CA ASN A 112 -14.52 -0.23 -37.73
C ASN A 112 -15.02 -0.90 -36.44
N LEU A 113 -14.54 -0.41 -35.30
CA LEU A 113 -15.05 -0.87 -34.01
C LEU A 113 -16.53 -0.43 -33.85
N PRO A 114 -17.47 -1.35 -33.58
CA PRO A 114 -18.87 -0.99 -33.38
C PRO A 114 -19.06 -0.11 -32.12
N PRO A 115 -20.14 0.67 -32.04
CA PRO A 115 -20.47 1.41 -30.82
C PRO A 115 -20.68 0.44 -29.65
N GLN A 116 -20.35 0.90 -28.44
CA GLN A 116 -20.57 0.13 -27.23
C GLN A 116 -22.06 0.08 -26.90
N ASP A 117 -22.54 -1.10 -26.54
CA ASP A 117 -23.85 -1.26 -25.93
C ASP A 117 -23.75 -1.09 -24.41
N THR A 118 -24.31 0.01 -23.92
CA THR A 118 -24.35 0.40 -22.51
C THR A 118 -25.75 0.23 -21.88
N THR A 119 -26.68 -0.42 -22.59
CA THR A 119 -28.07 -0.64 -22.12
C THR A 119 -28.11 -1.49 -20.85
N ASN A 120 -27.16 -2.42 -20.70
CA ASN A 120 -26.90 -3.13 -19.45
C ASN A 120 -26.06 -2.25 -18.51
N GLN A 121 -26.69 -1.27 -17.84
CA GLN A 121 -26.02 -0.51 -16.78
C GLN A 121 -25.80 -1.42 -15.56
N GLY A 122 -24.64 -2.09 -15.50
CA GLY A 122 -24.29 -2.98 -14.40
C GLY A 122 -23.07 -3.85 -14.66
N ILE A 123 -22.82 -4.78 -13.74
CA ILE A 123 -21.75 -5.78 -13.88
C ILE A 123 -22.22 -6.87 -14.84
N ILE A 124 -21.57 -6.99 -16.00
CA ILE A 124 -21.79 -8.08 -16.95
C ILE A 124 -20.79 -9.22 -16.72
N VAL A 125 -21.06 -10.41 -17.27
CA VAL A 125 -20.14 -11.55 -17.22
C VAL A 125 -19.92 -12.12 -18.61
N GLY A 126 -18.68 -12.03 -19.09
CA GLY A 126 -18.22 -12.68 -20.31
C GLY A 126 -17.83 -14.13 -20.05
N VAL A 127 -18.16 -15.03 -20.96
CA VAL A 127 -17.78 -16.45 -20.95
C VAL A 127 -17.13 -16.83 -22.29
N PRO A 128 -16.27 -17.87 -22.33
CA PRO A 128 -15.71 -18.38 -23.58
C PRO A 128 -16.80 -18.73 -24.59
N ALA A 129 -16.66 -18.24 -25.83
CA ALA A 129 -17.58 -18.57 -26.92
C ALA A 129 -17.29 -19.98 -27.45
N SER A 130 -18.23 -20.92 -27.26
CA SER A 130 -18.05 -22.34 -27.60
C SER A 130 -17.83 -22.59 -29.11
N ASP A 131 -18.31 -21.69 -29.95
CA ASP A 131 -18.17 -21.71 -31.41
C ASP A 131 -16.84 -21.12 -31.91
N VAL A 132 -16.06 -20.46 -31.05
CA VAL A 132 -14.81 -19.81 -31.43
C VAL A 132 -13.61 -20.69 -31.14
N LYS A 133 -12.83 -20.98 -32.18
CA LYS A 133 -11.53 -21.67 -32.05
C LYS A 133 -10.42 -20.63 -32.13
N HIS A 134 -9.92 -20.19 -30.98
CA HIS A 134 -8.83 -19.20 -30.91
C HIS A 134 -7.76 -19.64 -29.90
N PRO A 135 -6.45 -19.39 -30.15
CA PRO A 135 -5.36 -19.80 -29.26
C PRO A 135 -5.54 -19.32 -27.81
N ILE A 136 -6.09 -18.12 -27.61
CA ILE A 136 -6.29 -17.57 -26.26
C ILE A 136 -7.22 -18.41 -25.37
N LEU A 137 -8.04 -19.30 -25.95
CA LEU A 137 -8.95 -20.18 -25.21
C LEU A 137 -8.34 -21.56 -24.94
N LYS A 138 -7.21 -21.89 -25.58
CA LYS A 138 -6.71 -23.27 -25.66
C LYS A 138 -5.22 -23.45 -25.38
N SER A 139 -4.41 -22.39 -25.42
CA SER A 139 -2.96 -22.52 -25.35
C SER A 139 -2.31 -21.37 -24.59
N PRO A 140 -1.42 -21.66 -23.62
CA PRO A 140 -0.98 -23.00 -23.20
C PRO A 140 -1.99 -23.79 -22.36
N TYR A 141 -3.07 -23.16 -21.91
CA TYR A 141 -4.08 -23.81 -21.07
C TYR A 141 -5.45 -23.83 -21.76
N GLU A 142 -6.20 -24.90 -21.58
CA GLU A 142 -7.61 -24.96 -21.96
C GLU A 142 -8.45 -24.20 -20.92
N ILE A 143 -9.16 -23.17 -21.37
CA ILE A 143 -10.02 -22.34 -20.52
C ILE A 143 -11.39 -23.00 -20.42
N SER A 144 -11.86 -23.25 -19.20
CA SER A 144 -13.18 -23.86 -18.99
C SER A 144 -14.30 -23.00 -19.58
N ASP A 145 -15.25 -23.65 -20.25
CA ASP A 145 -16.52 -23.06 -20.70
C ASP A 145 -17.35 -22.43 -19.56
N LYS A 146 -17.14 -22.87 -18.31
CA LYS A 146 -17.76 -22.32 -17.10
C LYS A 146 -17.04 -21.08 -16.56
N TYR A 147 -15.85 -20.76 -17.06
CA TYR A 147 -15.13 -19.57 -16.67
C TYR A 147 -15.95 -18.33 -17.01
N GLY A 148 -16.08 -17.42 -16.05
CA GLY A 148 -16.81 -16.17 -16.24
C GLY A 148 -15.98 -15.01 -15.73
N CYS A 149 -15.76 -14.01 -16.59
CA CYS A 149 -14.97 -12.84 -16.28
C CYS A 149 -15.86 -11.59 -16.28
N LYS A 150 -15.79 -10.78 -15.23
CA LYS A 150 -16.69 -9.63 -15.07
C LYS A 150 -16.23 -8.43 -15.89
N GLY A 151 -17.21 -7.69 -16.42
CA GLY A 151 -17.03 -6.53 -17.28
C GLY A 151 -18.05 -5.42 -17.02
N HIS A 152 -18.02 -4.36 -17.83
CA HIS A 152 -18.96 -3.24 -17.73
C HIS A 152 -19.95 -3.10 -18.90
N PHE A 153 -19.56 -3.46 -20.12
CA PHE A 153 -20.39 -3.30 -21.33
C PHE A 153 -19.91 -4.26 -22.43
N CYS A 154 -20.64 -4.33 -23.54
CA CYS A 154 -20.34 -5.23 -24.64
C CYS A 154 -20.40 -4.51 -25.99
N TRP A 155 -19.97 -5.19 -27.05
CA TRP A 155 -20.18 -4.79 -28.43
C TRP A 155 -21.21 -5.69 -29.09
N ARG A 156 -22.03 -5.12 -29.98
CA ARG A 156 -22.95 -5.85 -30.85
C ARG A 156 -22.68 -5.51 -32.29
N ASN A 157 -23.11 -6.38 -33.21
CA ASN A 157 -23.00 -6.14 -34.65
C ASN A 157 -21.56 -5.88 -35.12
N TRP A 158 -20.57 -6.57 -34.54
CA TRP A 158 -19.21 -6.56 -35.09
C TRP A 158 -19.21 -7.32 -36.42
N ASP A 159 -18.38 -6.88 -37.37
CA ASP A 159 -18.24 -7.56 -38.66
C ASP A 159 -17.34 -8.81 -38.55
N GLU A 160 -17.35 -9.66 -39.59
CA GLU A 160 -16.61 -10.94 -39.63
C GLU A 160 -15.09 -10.79 -39.55
N SER A 161 -14.57 -9.58 -39.69
CA SER A 161 -13.15 -9.31 -39.58
C SER A 161 -12.65 -9.22 -38.12
N PHE A 162 -13.57 -9.30 -37.14
CA PHE A 162 -13.26 -9.44 -35.72
C PHE A 162 -13.53 -10.87 -35.22
N VAL A 163 -12.66 -11.35 -34.35
CA VAL A 163 -12.89 -12.55 -33.55
C VAL A 163 -13.49 -12.14 -32.20
N ALA A 164 -14.58 -12.79 -31.78
CA ALA A 164 -15.26 -12.53 -30.51
C ALA A 164 -15.13 -13.74 -29.55
N PRO A 165 -13.95 -13.97 -28.94
CA PRO A 165 -13.67 -15.18 -28.16
C PRO A 165 -14.40 -15.22 -26.81
N PHE A 166 -14.88 -14.08 -26.32
CA PHE A 166 -15.71 -13.98 -25.13
C PHE A 166 -16.99 -13.22 -25.42
N ARG A 167 -18.13 -13.76 -24.99
CA ARG A 167 -19.47 -13.20 -25.20
C ARG A 167 -20.25 -13.19 -23.88
N LEU A 168 -21.31 -12.39 -23.78
CA LEU A 168 -22.12 -12.34 -22.56
C LEU A 168 -22.72 -13.71 -22.27
N ARG A 169 -22.67 -14.13 -21.00
CA ARG A 169 -23.18 -15.43 -20.52
C ARG A 169 -24.63 -15.69 -20.92
N ASN A 170 -25.49 -14.68 -20.79
CA ASN A 170 -26.93 -14.82 -20.97
C ASN A 170 -27.42 -14.34 -22.35
N ASP A 171 -26.53 -13.77 -23.17
CA ASP A 171 -26.87 -13.20 -24.47
C ASP A 171 -25.62 -13.21 -25.39
N PRO A 172 -25.35 -14.31 -26.09
CA PRO A 172 -24.11 -14.46 -26.86
C PRO A 172 -24.00 -13.46 -28.03
N THR A 173 -25.04 -12.68 -28.34
CA THR A 173 -24.95 -11.63 -29.37
C THR A 173 -24.19 -10.38 -28.90
N GLY A 174 -23.80 -10.31 -27.62
CA GLY A 174 -22.90 -9.28 -27.08
C GLY A 174 -21.48 -9.80 -26.86
N ALA A 175 -20.49 -9.27 -27.57
CA ALA A 175 -19.07 -9.57 -27.37
C ALA A 175 -18.48 -8.76 -26.21
N THR A 176 -17.75 -9.42 -25.32
CA THR A 176 -17.03 -8.79 -24.19
C THR A 176 -15.53 -8.69 -24.41
N MET A 177 -15.03 -9.36 -25.46
CA MET A 177 -13.71 -9.17 -26.04
C MET A 177 -13.82 -9.25 -27.57
N LEU A 178 -13.15 -8.34 -28.26
CA LEU A 178 -12.97 -8.37 -29.71
C LEU A 178 -11.48 -8.36 -30.06
N ILE A 179 -11.07 -9.19 -31.02
CA ILE A 179 -9.71 -9.24 -31.53
C ILE A 179 -9.73 -8.95 -33.03
N LYS A 180 -8.89 -8.01 -33.45
CA LYS A 180 -8.62 -7.67 -34.84
C LYS A 180 -7.23 -8.14 -35.20
N GLU A 181 -7.14 -9.08 -36.13
CA GLU A 181 -5.87 -9.61 -36.63
C GLU A 181 -5.42 -8.92 -37.93
N ASN A 182 -4.16 -9.12 -38.31
CA ASN A 182 -3.56 -8.63 -39.56
C ASN A 182 -3.67 -7.11 -39.77
N VAL A 183 -3.66 -6.35 -38.67
CA VAL A 183 -3.65 -4.88 -38.72
C VAL A 183 -2.29 -4.42 -39.23
N PHE A 184 -2.29 -3.66 -40.33
CA PHE A 184 -1.07 -3.33 -41.10
C PHE A 184 -0.25 -4.58 -41.50
N GLY A 185 -0.91 -5.69 -41.80
CA GLY A 185 -0.31 -6.91 -42.34
C GLY A 185 0.20 -7.92 -41.32
N SER A 186 0.54 -7.50 -40.09
CA SER A 186 1.11 -8.42 -39.07
C SER A 186 0.66 -8.11 -37.63
N GLY A 187 0.20 -6.88 -37.38
CA GLY A 187 -0.18 -6.39 -36.06
C GLY A 187 -1.55 -6.90 -35.61
N LYS A 188 -1.81 -6.73 -34.32
CA LYS A 188 -3.05 -7.19 -33.66
C LYS A 188 -3.60 -6.10 -32.76
N ILE A 189 -4.92 -6.06 -32.61
CA ILE A 189 -5.58 -5.20 -31.63
C ILE A 189 -6.57 -6.03 -30.82
N ILE A 190 -6.45 -5.99 -29.50
CA ILE A 190 -7.35 -6.60 -28.53
C ILE A 190 -8.17 -5.48 -27.87
N PHE A 191 -9.49 -5.58 -27.95
CA PHE A 191 -10.43 -4.73 -27.23
C PHE A 191 -11.06 -5.55 -26.09
N ASN A 192 -10.80 -5.16 -24.84
CA ASN A 192 -11.28 -5.87 -23.65
C ASN A 192 -12.29 -5.01 -22.86
N CYS A 193 -13.47 -5.56 -22.57
CA CYS A 193 -14.43 -4.96 -21.62
C CYS A 193 -14.45 -5.65 -20.25
N MET A 194 -13.71 -6.76 -20.12
CA MET A 194 -13.68 -7.57 -18.91
C MET A 194 -12.60 -7.04 -17.97
N TRP A 195 -12.91 -5.95 -17.27
CA TRP A 195 -12.00 -5.29 -16.32
C TRP A 195 -11.44 -6.24 -15.26
N ALA A 196 -12.18 -7.29 -14.92
CA ALA A 196 -11.76 -8.25 -13.90
C ALA A 196 -10.46 -8.98 -14.29
N LEU A 197 -10.18 -9.13 -15.60
CA LEU A 197 -8.95 -9.72 -16.14
C LEU A 197 -7.70 -8.89 -15.80
N SER A 198 -7.84 -7.58 -15.63
CA SER A 198 -6.74 -6.65 -15.36
C SER A 198 -6.69 -6.13 -13.93
N THR A 199 -7.62 -6.57 -13.08
CA THR A 199 -7.63 -6.29 -11.64
C THR A 199 -7.20 -7.50 -10.82
N THR A 200 -6.49 -7.25 -9.74
CA THR A 200 -6.25 -8.23 -8.69
C THR A 200 -7.43 -8.31 -7.71
N ASP A 201 -8.52 -7.53 -7.93
CA ASP A 201 -9.50 -7.17 -6.90
C ASP A 201 -11.03 -7.40 -7.15
N TYR A 202 -11.72 -7.67 -6.02
CA TYR A 202 -13.12 -7.73 -5.55
C TYR A 202 -14.35 -8.33 -6.22
N ALA A 203 -14.54 -8.45 -7.54
CA ALA A 203 -15.88 -8.86 -8.01
C ALA A 203 -15.88 -10.16 -8.81
N GLY A 204 -15.44 -11.28 -8.25
CA GLY A 204 -15.74 -12.62 -8.76
C GLY A 204 -14.88 -13.08 -9.94
N ASN A 205 -14.21 -14.22 -9.74
CA ASN A 205 -13.51 -15.03 -10.73
C ASN A 205 -12.37 -14.36 -11.55
N GLY A 206 -11.95 -13.13 -11.21
CA GLY A 206 -11.32 -12.19 -12.18
C GLY A 206 -9.90 -12.44 -12.66
N PHE A 207 -8.99 -12.99 -11.86
CA PHE A 207 -7.61 -13.18 -12.31
C PHE A 207 -6.95 -14.47 -11.82
N TRP A 208 -7.46 -15.10 -10.75
CA TRP A 208 -6.79 -16.25 -10.15
C TRP A 208 -7.42 -17.58 -10.58
N GLY A 209 -6.62 -18.63 -10.61
CA GLY A 209 -7.01 -19.91 -11.20
C GLY A 209 -7.14 -19.80 -12.73
N GLU A 210 -8.35 -19.97 -13.25
CA GLU A 210 -8.63 -19.92 -14.69
C GLU A 210 -8.34 -18.54 -15.31
N GLY A 211 -8.52 -17.44 -14.57
CA GLY A 211 -8.18 -16.10 -15.07
C GLY A 211 -6.70 -15.91 -15.37
N GLN A 212 -5.83 -16.56 -14.58
CA GLN A 212 -4.38 -16.44 -14.69
C GLN A 212 -3.91 -17.23 -15.91
N LYS A 213 -4.49 -18.42 -16.09
CA LYS A 213 -4.33 -19.23 -17.30
C LYS A 213 -4.80 -18.47 -18.54
N PHE A 214 -5.92 -17.78 -18.44
CA PHE A 214 -6.41 -16.96 -19.55
C PHE A 214 -5.47 -15.80 -19.89
N LEU A 215 -4.92 -15.08 -18.89
CA LEU A 215 -3.85 -14.11 -19.14
C LEU A 215 -2.64 -14.77 -19.82
N MET A 216 -2.15 -15.89 -19.28
CA MET A 216 -1.01 -16.61 -19.85
C MET A 216 -1.24 -16.99 -21.31
N ASN A 217 -2.46 -17.38 -21.67
CA ASN A 217 -2.84 -17.62 -23.06
C ASN A 217 -2.79 -16.34 -23.92
N ILE A 218 -3.30 -15.21 -23.41
CA ILE A 218 -3.24 -13.92 -24.13
C ILE A 218 -1.78 -13.48 -24.32
N LEU A 219 -0.97 -13.52 -23.27
CA LEU A 219 0.45 -13.17 -23.34
C LEU A 219 1.17 -14.10 -24.34
N SER A 220 0.91 -15.41 -24.28
CA SER A 220 1.50 -16.38 -25.21
C SER A 220 1.13 -16.08 -26.65
N TYR A 221 -0.13 -15.74 -26.89
CA TYR A 221 -0.63 -15.32 -28.19
C TYR A 221 0.04 -14.01 -28.69
N CYS A 222 0.24 -13.04 -27.80
CA CYS A 222 0.87 -11.76 -28.16
C CYS A 222 2.37 -11.89 -28.46
N TYR A 223 3.10 -12.67 -27.66
CA TYR A 223 4.55 -12.87 -27.83
C TYR A 223 4.90 -13.95 -28.85
N GLY A 224 3.93 -14.78 -29.26
CA GLY A 224 4.16 -15.88 -30.21
C GLY A 224 4.95 -17.05 -29.62
N GLN A 225 5.01 -17.17 -28.30
CA GLN A 225 5.68 -18.25 -27.59
C GLN A 225 4.93 -18.62 -26.30
N PRO A 226 4.99 -19.87 -25.82
CA PRO A 226 4.31 -20.27 -24.59
C PRO A 226 4.85 -19.53 -23.35
N ILE A 227 3.94 -18.88 -22.62
CA ILE A 227 4.13 -18.36 -21.27
C ILE A 227 3.29 -19.23 -20.35
N THR A 228 3.95 -20.11 -19.60
CA THR A 228 3.34 -21.11 -18.72
C THR A 228 3.64 -20.82 -17.25
N GLU A 229 3.03 -21.54 -16.33
CA GLU A 229 3.38 -21.52 -14.89
C GLU A 229 4.86 -21.87 -14.65
N ALA A 230 5.51 -22.65 -15.53
CA ALA A 230 6.95 -22.90 -15.43
C ALA A 230 7.80 -21.67 -15.81
N ASN A 231 7.22 -20.72 -16.54
CA ASN A 231 7.80 -19.41 -16.84
C ASN A 231 7.43 -18.35 -15.80
N VAL A 232 6.46 -18.64 -14.92
CA VAL A 232 6.21 -17.80 -13.76
C VAL A 232 7.44 -17.91 -12.88
N ILE A 233 8.33 -16.93 -12.99
CA ILE A 233 9.41 -16.68 -12.06
C ILE A 233 8.71 -16.61 -10.71
N PRO A 234 8.84 -17.64 -9.85
CA PRO A 234 8.50 -17.39 -8.48
C PRO A 234 9.42 -16.25 -8.06
N LEU A 235 8.96 -15.30 -7.26
CA LEU A 235 9.83 -14.26 -6.69
C LEU A 235 11.07 -14.84 -5.95
N PHE A 236 11.22 -16.17 -5.86
CA PHE A 236 12.48 -16.91 -5.84
C PHE A 236 13.40 -16.64 -7.05
N LYS A 237 14.00 -15.45 -7.10
CA LYS A 237 15.27 -15.29 -7.82
C LYS A 237 16.29 -16.25 -7.20
N LYS A 238 16.72 -17.26 -7.95
CA LYS A 238 17.85 -18.11 -7.53
C LYS A 238 19.12 -17.29 -7.67
N PHE A 239 19.83 -17.16 -6.56
CA PHE A 239 21.12 -16.49 -6.53
C PHE A 239 22.24 -17.50 -6.67
N LYS A 240 23.24 -17.13 -7.46
CA LYS A 240 24.46 -17.90 -7.66
C LYS A 240 25.49 -17.47 -6.62
N THR A 241 26.13 -18.43 -5.99
CA THR A 241 27.25 -18.18 -5.08
C THR A 241 28.24 -19.34 -5.10
N GLN A 242 29.52 -19.01 -4.93
CA GLN A 242 30.59 -20.01 -4.74
C GLN A 242 30.70 -20.50 -3.29
N GLN A 243 29.97 -19.88 -2.36
CA GLN A 243 30.01 -20.22 -0.94
C GLN A 243 28.97 -21.30 -0.62
N SER A 244 29.27 -22.16 0.37
CA SER A 244 28.27 -23.11 0.88
C SER A 244 27.10 -22.39 1.56
N LEU A 245 27.40 -21.36 2.34
CA LEU A 245 26.45 -20.45 2.95
C LEU A 245 26.99 -19.02 2.77
N ALA A 246 26.29 -18.20 2.00
CA ALA A 246 26.66 -16.81 1.76
C ALA A 246 25.81 -15.88 2.62
N LEU A 247 26.46 -14.92 3.29
CA LEU A 247 25.80 -13.80 3.96
C LEU A 247 26.02 -12.53 3.16
N TRP A 248 24.95 -11.79 2.86
CA TRP A 248 25.03 -10.57 2.06
C TRP A 248 23.96 -9.57 2.47
N LYS A 249 24.19 -8.28 2.18
CA LYS A 249 23.27 -7.20 2.56
C LYS A 249 22.57 -6.61 1.35
N LYS A 250 21.38 -6.05 1.59
CA LYS A 250 20.66 -5.17 0.67
C LYS A 250 19.82 -4.18 1.47
N ASN A 251 19.30 -3.15 0.80
CA ASN A 251 18.29 -2.30 1.42
C ASN A 251 17.05 -3.13 1.82
N PRO A 252 16.45 -2.90 3.00
CA PRO A 252 15.27 -3.65 3.42
C PRO A 252 14.08 -3.51 2.48
N TYR A 253 13.93 -2.34 1.85
CA TYR A 253 12.80 -2.00 0.98
C TYR A 253 13.07 -2.24 -0.50
N PHE A 254 14.28 -2.69 -0.86
CA PHE A 254 14.60 -3.09 -2.23
C PHE A 254 14.24 -4.57 -2.44
N PRO A 255 13.50 -4.92 -3.50
CA PRO A 255 13.05 -6.30 -3.71
C PRO A 255 14.21 -7.22 -4.13
N LEU A 256 14.10 -8.50 -3.78
CA LEU A 256 15.10 -9.49 -4.20
C LEU A 256 15.18 -9.67 -5.72
N SER A 257 14.06 -9.46 -6.42
CA SER A 257 14.01 -9.57 -7.88
C SER A 257 14.96 -8.60 -8.58
N ASP A 258 15.27 -7.45 -7.98
CA ASP A 258 16.22 -6.46 -8.52
C ASP A 258 17.68 -6.72 -8.21
N CYS A 259 17.98 -7.56 -7.22
CA CYS A 259 19.36 -7.87 -6.88
C CYS A 259 19.98 -8.73 -8.00
N PRO A 260 21.19 -8.46 -8.52
CA PRO A 260 21.80 -9.26 -9.58
C PRO A 260 22.00 -10.73 -9.15
N SER A 261 22.07 -11.67 -10.10
CA SER A 261 22.13 -13.11 -9.76
C SER A 261 23.34 -13.50 -8.91
N ASP A 262 24.44 -12.74 -8.97
CA ASP A 262 25.66 -12.89 -8.20
C ASP A 262 25.69 -12.02 -6.92
N ALA A 263 24.55 -11.44 -6.52
CA ALA A 263 24.43 -10.59 -5.33
C ALA A 263 25.05 -11.17 -4.05
N PRO A 264 24.96 -12.48 -3.74
CA PRO A 264 25.58 -13.02 -2.53
C PRO A 264 27.10 -12.85 -2.47
N ASP A 265 27.77 -12.92 -3.63
CA ASP A 265 29.21 -12.76 -3.72
C ASP A 265 29.62 -11.30 -3.93
N LYS A 266 28.75 -10.49 -4.56
CA LYS A 266 28.99 -9.05 -4.81
C LYS A 266 28.76 -8.18 -3.56
N PHE A 267 27.76 -8.52 -2.75
CA PHE A 267 27.31 -7.70 -1.62
C PHE A 267 27.54 -8.36 -0.26
N LYS A 268 28.66 -9.09 -0.13
CA LYS A 268 29.05 -9.83 1.07
C LYS A 268 28.88 -9.00 2.34
N LEU A 269 28.30 -9.63 3.36
CA LEU A 269 28.09 -9.04 4.67
C LEU A 269 29.37 -9.21 5.50
N ASN A 270 30.03 -8.09 5.79
CA ASN A 270 31.21 -8.07 6.67
C ASN A 270 30.86 -7.73 8.12
N ASN A 271 29.83 -6.91 8.32
CA ASN A 271 29.33 -6.50 9.63
C ASN A 271 27.89 -5.98 9.49
N ILE A 272 27.20 -5.92 10.62
CA ILE A 272 25.95 -5.20 10.80
C ILE A 272 26.30 -3.87 11.47
N SER A 273 25.86 -2.76 10.87
CA SER A 273 26.15 -1.42 11.38
C SER A 273 24.85 -0.63 11.54
N PHE A 274 24.56 -0.24 12.78
CA PHE A 274 23.46 0.65 13.11
C PHE A 274 23.98 2.06 13.37
N LYS A 275 23.31 3.05 12.79
CA LYS A 275 23.45 4.45 13.17
C LYS A 275 22.07 4.99 13.53
N ALA A 276 21.91 5.46 14.74
CA ALA A 276 20.61 5.82 15.30
C ALA A 276 20.71 6.99 16.27
N CYS A 277 19.57 7.61 16.54
CA CYS A 277 19.37 8.58 17.61
C CYS A 277 18.76 7.91 18.84
N ILE A 278 18.78 8.61 19.98
CA ILE A 278 18.12 8.17 21.21
C ILE A 278 16.59 8.23 20.99
N ASN A 279 15.85 7.27 21.59
CA ASN A 279 14.40 7.08 21.43
C ASN A 279 13.97 6.66 20.01
N GLU A 280 14.80 5.85 19.34
CA GLU A 280 14.55 5.28 18.02
C GLU A 280 14.52 3.74 18.07
N VAL A 281 13.66 3.14 17.24
CA VAL A 281 13.84 1.74 16.81
C VAL A 281 14.34 1.78 15.38
N VAL A 282 15.53 1.23 15.14
CA VAL A 282 16.20 1.21 13.82
C VAL A 282 16.35 -0.23 13.33
N SER A 283 16.32 -0.44 12.02
CA SER A 283 16.44 -1.76 11.43
C SER A 283 17.69 -1.97 10.57
N PHE A 284 18.01 -3.24 10.33
CA PHE A 284 18.99 -3.71 9.36
C PHE A 284 18.49 -5.02 8.74
N LEU A 285 18.65 -5.19 7.42
CA LEU A 285 18.31 -6.44 6.73
C LEU A 285 19.55 -7.05 6.09
N PHE A 286 19.71 -8.36 6.27
CA PHE A 286 20.64 -9.16 5.50
C PHE A 286 19.99 -10.44 4.98
N CYS A 287 20.63 -11.06 4.01
CA CYS A 287 20.21 -12.28 3.36
C CYS A 287 21.17 -13.41 3.68
N ILE A 288 20.63 -14.62 3.79
CA ILE A 288 21.38 -15.87 3.91
C ILE A 288 21.03 -16.72 2.70
N THR A 289 22.03 -17.08 1.89
CA THR A 289 21.84 -17.91 0.69
C THR A 289 22.61 -19.21 0.84
N ALA A 290 21.92 -20.34 0.69
CA ALA A 290 22.57 -21.64 0.56
C ALA A 290 23.06 -21.83 -0.88
N GLY A 291 24.29 -22.31 -1.05
CA GLY A 291 24.82 -22.63 -2.38
C GLY A 291 23.98 -23.69 -3.11
N GLU A 292 24.03 -23.70 -4.45
CA GLU A 292 23.19 -24.56 -5.31
C GLU A 292 23.33 -26.06 -5.01
N LYS A 293 24.47 -26.49 -4.46
CA LYS A 293 24.81 -27.89 -4.15
C LYS A 293 24.96 -28.15 -2.64
N THR A 294 24.53 -27.22 -1.79
CA THR A 294 24.74 -27.27 -0.34
C THR A 294 23.48 -26.91 0.43
N GLY A 295 23.35 -27.45 1.65
CA GLY A 295 22.15 -27.32 2.48
C GLY A 295 21.23 -28.54 2.36
N PRO A 296 20.04 -28.51 3.00
CA PRO A 296 19.48 -27.40 3.78
C PRO A 296 20.28 -27.12 5.07
N PHE A 297 20.25 -25.88 5.54
CA PHE A 297 20.87 -25.49 6.81
C PHE A 297 19.81 -25.10 7.84
N GLU A 298 19.79 -25.78 8.98
CA GLU A 298 19.13 -25.26 10.19
C GLU A 298 20.15 -24.39 10.94
N ILE A 299 19.86 -23.09 11.03
CA ILE A 299 20.75 -22.10 11.62
C ILE A 299 20.11 -21.60 12.92
N THR A 300 20.82 -21.75 14.03
CA THR A 300 20.47 -21.08 15.30
C THR A 300 21.14 -19.72 15.36
N ILE A 301 20.40 -18.70 15.77
CA ILE A 301 20.83 -17.30 15.84
C ILE A 301 20.95 -16.89 17.30
N GLU A 302 22.16 -16.61 17.75
CA GLU A 302 22.45 -16.07 19.08
C GLU A 302 22.89 -14.61 18.99
N LYS A 303 22.61 -13.85 20.05
CA LYS A 303 22.92 -12.43 20.17
C LYS A 303 23.76 -12.20 21.42
N SER A 304 24.83 -11.44 21.30
CA SER A 304 25.56 -10.94 22.46
C SER A 304 25.01 -9.59 22.92
N ASP A 305 25.27 -9.23 24.17
CA ASP A 305 25.15 -7.85 24.63
C ASP A 305 26.18 -6.98 23.89
N LEU A 306 25.80 -5.75 23.53
CA LEU A 306 26.71 -4.81 22.88
C LEU A 306 27.37 -3.93 23.93
N LYS A 307 28.69 -3.94 23.99
CA LYS A 307 29.48 -3.21 24.99
C LYS A 307 29.98 -1.90 24.40
N GLY A 308 29.86 -0.82 25.15
CA GLY A 308 30.37 0.50 24.77
C GLY A 308 31.02 1.19 25.96
N GLU A 309 31.70 2.30 25.71
CA GLU A 309 32.38 3.08 26.76
C GLU A 309 31.40 3.57 27.84
N ASN A 310 30.17 3.90 27.43
CA ASN A 310 29.15 4.50 28.28
C ASN A 310 28.12 3.50 28.83
N GLY A 311 28.33 2.19 28.65
CA GLY A 311 27.46 1.15 29.19
C GLY A 311 27.29 -0.07 28.29
N VAL A 312 26.13 -0.73 28.41
CA VAL A 312 25.79 -1.94 27.66
C VAL A 312 24.41 -1.79 27.04
N ILE A 313 24.27 -2.22 25.79
CA ILE A 313 22.96 -2.47 25.16
C ILE A 313 22.67 -3.96 25.36
N PRO A 314 21.69 -4.32 26.19
CA PRO A 314 21.34 -5.73 26.40
C PRO A 314 20.84 -6.38 25.11
N SER A 315 21.22 -7.63 24.87
CA SER A 315 20.80 -8.44 23.71
C SER A 315 19.27 -8.58 23.53
N LYS A 316 18.48 -8.36 24.60
CA LYS A 316 17.01 -8.28 24.54
C LYS A 316 16.47 -7.04 23.81
N LYS A 317 17.27 -5.98 23.66
CA LYS A 317 16.95 -4.79 22.84
C LYS A 317 17.14 -5.03 21.34
N ILE A 318 17.68 -6.19 20.97
CA ILE A 318 17.86 -6.63 19.58
C ILE A 318 16.83 -7.72 19.29
N THR A 319 15.94 -7.48 18.34
CA THR A 319 14.95 -8.49 17.91
C THR A 319 15.29 -8.95 16.50
N VAL A 320 15.22 -10.28 16.27
CA VAL A 320 15.52 -10.91 14.98
C VAL A 320 14.24 -11.51 14.44
N TYR A 321 13.97 -11.22 13.17
CA TYR A 321 12.81 -11.70 12.45
C TYR A 321 13.24 -12.40 11.17
N GLU A 322 12.49 -13.42 10.78
CA GLU A 322 12.54 -13.94 9.42
C GLU A 322 11.55 -13.13 8.61
N LEU A 323 12.00 -12.46 7.56
CA LEU A 323 11.07 -11.96 6.57
C LEU A 323 10.64 -13.15 5.71
N GLN A 324 9.49 -13.71 6.07
CA GLN A 324 9.00 -14.98 5.54
C GLN A 324 8.44 -14.83 4.13
N PHE A 325 8.74 -15.83 3.31
CA PHE A 325 8.16 -15.97 2.00
C PHE A 325 6.80 -16.66 2.11
N PHE A 326 5.75 -15.95 1.71
CA PHE A 326 4.37 -16.35 1.91
C PHE A 326 3.56 -16.08 0.66
N LYS A 327 2.58 -16.95 0.37
CA LYS A 327 1.64 -16.75 -0.73
C LYS A 327 0.46 -15.93 -0.24
N ASP A 328 0.36 -14.67 -0.67
CA ASP A 328 -0.71 -13.78 -0.25
C ASP A 328 -2.08 -14.19 -0.80
N PHE A 329 -3.12 -13.42 -0.51
CA PHE A 329 -4.47 -13.76 -0.96
C PHE A 329 -4.69 -13.61 -2.46
N SER A 330 -3.87 -12.82 -3.12
CA SER A 330 -3.81 -12.78 -4.57
C SER A 330 -3.12 -14.03 -5.10
N GLY A 331 -2.54 -14.91 -4.28
CA GLY A 331 -1.78 -16.04 -4.79
C GLY A 331 -0.39 -15.63 -5.27
N ARG A 332 -0.01 -14.38 -5.05
CA ARG A 332 1.32 -13.87 -5.29
C ARG A 332 2.23 -14.32 -4.16
N TRP A 333 3.42 -14.77 -4.50
CA TRP A 333 4.43 -15.04 -3.49
C TRP A 333 5.15 -13.75 -3.09
N ILE A 334 5.08 -13.37 -1.82
CA ILE A 334 5.68 -12.14 -1.31
C ILE A 334 6.51 -12.41 -0.07
N TYR A 335 7.42 -11.49 0.22
CA TYR A 335 8.12 -11.41 1.50
C TYR A 335 7.40 -10.38 2.36
N ASP A 336 6.65 -10.82 3.37
CA ASP A 336 5.79 -9.91 4.15
C ASP A 336 5.70 -10.21 5.65
N PRO A 337 5.21 -11.38 6.12
CA PRO A 337 5.16 -11.64 7.56
C PRO A 337 6.57 -11.69 8.15
N MET A 338 6.77 -11.03 9.29
CA MET A 338 8.03 -11.02 10.04
C MET A 338 7.85 -11.61 11.44
N PRO A 339 7.70 -12.94 11.59
CA PRO A 339 7.71 -13.56 12.90
C PRO A 339 9.10 -13.43 13.56
N LYS A 340 9.10 -13.28 14.89
CA LYS A 340 10.31 -13.33 15.71
C LYS A 340 10.90 -14.74 15.62
N ILE A 341 12.23 -14.84 15.44
CA ILE A 341 12.91 -16.13 15.33
C ILE A 341 14.18 -16.20 16.17
N GLU A 342 14.50 -17.42 16.61
CA GLU A 342 15.83 -17.80 17.13
C GLU A 342 16.51 -18.85 16.22
N LYS A 343 15.75 -19.40 15.27
CA LYS A 343 16.22 -20.38 14.29
C LYS A 343 15.63 -20.08 12.92
N ILE A 344 16.38 -20.41 11.88
CA ILE A 344 15.93 -20.29 10.50
C ILE A 344 16.40 -21.49 9.68
N LEU A 345 15.49 -22.01 8.85
CA LEU A 345 15.79 -23.04 7.87
C LEU A 345 16.09 -22.37 6.53
N VAL A 346 17.28 -22.63 5.99
CA VAL A 346 17.68 -22.17 4.65
C VAL A 346 17.79 -23.38 3.73
N PRO A 347 16.80 -23.64 2.85
CA PRO A 347 16.84 -24.75 1.93
C PRO A 347 17.95 -24.62 0.90
N GLN A 348 18.32 -25.74 0.29
CA GLN A 348 19.35 -25.80 -0.75
C GLN A 348 19.03 -24.87 -1.93
N GLY A 349 20.00 -24.03 -2.32
CA GLY A 349 19.86 -23.10 -3.44
C GLY A 349 18.86 -21.96 -3.21
N GLU A 350 18.33 -21.81 -1.98
CA GLU A 350 17.39 -20.76 -1.63
C GLU A 350 18.04 -19.65 -0.82
N THR A 351 17.33 -18.52 -0.76
CA THR A 351 17.68 -17.37 0.07
C THR A 351 16.62 -17.14 1.13
N ARG A 352 17.05 -16.74 2.31
CA ARG A 352 16.21 -16.22 3.39
C ARG A 352 16.64 -14.80 3.76
N GLN A 353 15.68 -13.98 4.15
CA GLN A 353 15.90 -12.61 4.58
C GLN A 353 15.73 -12.51 6.09
N VAL A 354 16.73 -11.93 6.76
CA VAL A 354 16.76 -11.75 8.21
C VAL A 354 16.71 -10.25 8.50
N TRP A 355 15.65 -9.83 9.17
CA TRP A 355 15.45 -8.46 9.62
C TRP A 355 15.85 -8.36 11.10
N ILE A 356 16.68 -7.37 11.43
CA ILE A 356 17.13 -7.10 12.80
C ILE A 356 16.63 -5.71 13.18
N SER A 357 15.95 -5.61 14.31
CA SER A 357 15.57 -4.33 14.91
C SER A 357 16.35 -4.08 16.20
N LEU A 358 16.79 -2.84 16.39
CA LEU A 358 17.48 -2.35 17.59
C LEU A 358 16.65 -1.23 18.23
N ASP A 359 16.23 -1.46 19.47
CA ASP A 359 15.58 -0.46 20.32
C ASP A 359 16.63 0.35 21.11
N THR A 360 16.63 1.67 20.93
CA THR A 360 17.56 2.60 21.58
C THR A 360 16.94 3.41 22.73
N PHE A 361 15.69 3.13 23.11
CA PHE A 361 15.07 3.77 24.27
C PHE A 361 15.85 3.43 25.55
N ASP A 362 16.09 4.47 26.35
CA ASP A 362 16.83 4.42 27.62
C ASP A 362 18.31 4.00 27.48
N ILE A 363 18.89 4.11 26.28
CA ILE A 363 20.30 3.86 26.01
C ILE A 363 21.08 5.18 25.94
N LYS A 364 22.25 5.23 26.56
CA LYS A 364 23.14 6.39 26.51
C LYS A 364 23.81 6.51 25.13
N PRO A 365 24.06 7.73 24.63
CA PRO A 365 24.78 7.93 23.38
C PRO A 365 26.22 7.41 23.47
N GLY A 366 26.77 6.95 22.34
CA GLY A 366 28.11 6.38 22.26
C GLY A 366 28.24 5.31 21.17
N THR A 367 29.40 4.67 21.15
CA THR A 367 29.69 3.53 20.28
C THR A 367 29.59 2.23 21.06
N TYR A 368 28.97 1.22 20.46
CA TYR A 368 28.82 -0.11 21.05
C TYR A 368 29.21 -1.18 20.04
N SER A 369 29.79 -2.28 20.51
CA SER A 369 30.17 -3.42 19.69
C SER A 369 29.78 -4.75 20.33
N GLY A 370 29.47 -5.70 19.46
CA GLY A 370 29.14 -7.08 19.83
C GLY A 370 29.05 -7.94 18.58
N GLU A 371 28.29 -9.03 18.67
CA GLU A 371 28.21 -10.07 17.65
C GLU A 371 26.80 -10.68 17.58
N ILE A 372 26.37 -10.99 16.36
CA ILE A 372 25.37 -12.03 16.08
C ILE A 372 26.10 -13.30 15.68
N ILE A 373 25.69 -14.43 16.24
CA ILE A 373 26.35 -15.71 16.08
C ILE A 373 25.39 -16.67 15.38
N LEU A 374 25.79 -17.16 14.21
CA LEU A 374 25.07 -18.18 13.46
C LEU A 374 25.71 -19.54 13.73
N LYS A 375 24.94 -20.51 14.25
CA LYS A 375 25.39 -21.89 14.48
C LYS A 375 24.66 -22.86 13.56
N TYR A 376 25.40 -23.65 12.79
CA TYR A 376 24.87 -24.63 11.84
C TYR A 376 25.91 -25.73 11.55
N GLU A 377 25.51 -26.98 11.36
CA GLU A 377 26.40 -28.10 10.99
C GLU A 377 27.73 -28.19 11.78
N LYS A 378 27.68 -27.96 13.10
CA LYS A 378 28.87 -27.87 14.00
C LYS A 378 29.84 -26.72 13.70
N LYS A 379 29.51 -25.84 12.75
CA LYS A 379 30.20 -24.58 12.47
C LYS A 379 29.55 -23.45 13.25
N GLN A 380 30.35 -22.41 13.48
CA GLN A 380 29.91 -21.15 14.03
C GLN A 380 30.46 -20.02 13.17
N GLN A 381 29.59 -19.12 12.73
CA GLN A 381 29.96 -17.89 12.03
C GLN A 381 29.55 -16.70 12.89
N LYS A 382 30.50 -15.81 13.16
CA LYS A 382 30.29 -14.58 13.94
C LYS A 382 30.19 -13.40 13.00
N ILE A 383 29.15 -12.59 13.18
CA ILE A 383 28.91 -11.35 12.43
C ILE A 383 29.11 -10.20 13.41
N PRO A 384 30.14 -9.36 13.24
CA PRO A 384 30.32 -8.17 14.06
C PRO A 384 29.11 -7.24 13.96
N VAL A 385 28.65 -6.73 15.10
CA VAL A 385 27.62 -5.71 15.23
C VAL A 385 28.24 -4.45 15.79
N ASN A 386 28.12 -3.34 15.06
CA ASN A 386 28.57 -2.02 15.48
C ASN A 386 27.37 -1.07 15.58
N VAL A 387 27.28 -0.29 16.65
CA VAL A 387 26.23 0.71 16.84
C VAL A 387 26.88 2.05 17.12
N THR A 388 26.49 3.07 16.36
CA THR A 388 26.74 4.48 16.67
C THR A 388 25.42 5.10 17.09
N LEU A 389 25.28 5.38 18.39
CA LEU A 389 24.14 6.11 18.93
C LEU A 389 24.53 7.59 19.09
N TRP A 390 24.02 8.43 18.19
CA TRP A 390 24.31 9.86 18.18
C TRP A 390 23.74 10.53 19.43
N GLN A 391 24.40 11.61 19.88
CA GLN A 391 23.92 12.46 20.96
C GLN A 391 22.78 13.38 20.47
N VAL A 392 21.77 12.80 19.82
CA VAL A 392 20.57 13.48 19.35
C VAL A 392 19.40 12.65 19.86
N GLU A 393 18.47 13.30 20.55
CA GLU A 393 17.29 12.66 21.10
C GLU A 393 16.10 12.97 20.20
N LEU A 394 15.46 11.93 19.66
CA LEU A 394 14.21 12.09 18.95
C LEU A 394 13.07 12.26 19.95
N GLN A 395 12.11 13.09 19.57
CA GLN A 395 10.89 13.27 20.35
C GLN A 395 10.11 11.96 20.49
N LYS A 396 9.68 11.66 21.72
CA LYS A 396 8.87 10.47 22.01
C LYS A 396 7.48 10.58 21.38
N LYS A 397 6.86 11.76 21.44
CA LYS A 397 5.58 12.04 20.77
C LYS A 397 5.78 12.28 19.28
N ASN A 398 4.85 11.78 18.48
CA ASN A 398 4.88 11.98 17.04
C ASN A 398 4.44 13.40 16.66
N PRO A 399 5.12 14.05 15.69
CA PRO A 399 4.76 15.39 15.21
C PRO A 399 3.53 15.41 14.32
N LEU A 400 3.12 14.25 13.77
CA LEU A 400 1.93 14.10 12.95
C LEU A 400 0.92 13.19 13.65
N TYR A 401 -0.35 13.41 13.35
CA TYR A 401 -1.40 12.46 13.67
C TYR A 401 -1.31 11.25 12.74
N PHE A 402 -1.33 10.05 13.32
CA PHE A 402 -1.34 8.80 12.60
C PHE A 402 -2.61 8.01 12.95
N CYS A 403 -3.51 7.92 11.96
CA CYS A 403 -4.82 7.29 12.08
C CYS A 403 -4.86 5.93 11.40
N VAL A 404 -5.19 4.88 12.14
CA VAL A 404 -5.38 3.52 11.62
C VAL A 404 -6.53 2.85 12.34
N TRP A 405 -7.34 2.09 11.59
CA TRP A 405 -8.48 1.38 12.15
C TRP A 405 -8.01 0.01 12.64
N ASP A 406 -8.27 -0.23 13.92
CA ASP A 406 -8.10 -1.51 14.61
C ASP A 406 -9.48 -2.17 14.78
N TYR A 407 -9.57 -3.45 14.47
CA TYR A 407 -10.79 -4.24 14.62
C TYR A 407 -10.72 -5.19 15.83
N VAL A 408 -9.73 -5.03 16.70
CA VAL A 408 -9.54 -5.72 17.97
C VAL A 408 -9.54 -4.64 19.06
N PRO A 409 -10.19 -4.81 20.23
CA PRO A 409 -10.92 -5.99 20.67
C PRO A 409 -12.22 -6.23 19.90
N ASN A 410 -12.47 -7.48 19.50
CA ASN A 410 -13.72 -7.91 18.88
C ASN A 410 -13.92 -9.40 19.19
N GLU A 411 -15.04 -9.76 19.80
CA GLU A 411 -15.31 -11.13 20.24
C GLU A 411 -15.20 -12.14 19.10
N GLY A 412 -15.64 -11.77 17.89
CA GLY A 412 -15.54 -12.58 16.68
C GLY A 412 -14.11 -12.84 16.20
N ARG A 413 -13.12 -12.10 16.72
CA ARG A 413 -11.69 -12.24 16.38
C ARG A 413 -10.85 -12.89 17.47
N THR A 414 -11.43 -13.20 18.63
CA THR A 414 -10.73 -13.79 19.78
C THR A 414 -9.88 -15.02 19.41
N LYS A 415 -10.40 -15.89 18.53
CA LYS A 415 -9.67 -17.08 18.07
C LYS A 415 -8.42 -16.75 17.25
N LEU A 416 -8.43 -15.67 16.48
CA LEU A 416 -7.29 -15.25 15.64
C LEU A 416 -6.15 -14.68 16.49
N ILE A 417 -6.49 -14.09 17.63
CA ILE A 417 -5.53 -13.54 18.59
C ILE A 417 -5.22 -14.52 19.74
N GLY A 418 -5.70 -15.77 19.66
CA GLY A 418 -5.50 -16.82 20.66
C GLY A 418 -6.42 -16.74 21.89
N ALA A 419 -6.54 -15.57 22.51
CA ALA A 419 -7.38 -15.34 23.70
C ALA A 419 -7.81 -13.87 23.80
N TRP A 420 -8.86 -13.57 24.57
CA TRP A 420 -9.45 -12.21 24.62
C TRP A 420 -8.42 -11.19 25.10
N GLU A 421 -7.71 -11.49 26.18
CA GLU A 421 -6.72 -10.64 26.82
C GLU A 421 -5.59 -10.15 25.90
N ASN A 422 -5.33 -10.86 24.80
CA ASN A 422 -4.28 -10.54 23.83
C ASN A 422 -4.60 -9.28 23.00
N TRP A 423 -5.82 -8.73 23.07
CA TRP A 423 -6.15 -7.46 22.43
C TRP A 423 -5.21 -6.32 22.85
N LYS A 424 -4.70 -6.37 24.09
CA LYS A 424 -3.76 -5.38 24.63
C LYS A 424 -2.44 -5.37 23.87
N ASN A 425 -1.97 -6.52 23.41
CA ASN A 425 -0.72 -6.62 22.65
C ASN A 425 -0.83 -5.88 21.30
N TYR A 426 -2.02 -5.85 20.70
CA TYR A 426 -2.30 -5.09 19.48
C TYR A 426 -2.31 -3.58 19.74
N HIS A 427 -2.90 -3.15 20.85
CA HIS A 427 -2.88 -1.73 21.25
C HIS A 427 -1.47 -1.25 21.63
N GLU A 428 -0.69 -2.07 22.34
CA GLU A 428 0.71 -1.78 22.65
C GLU A 428 1.56 -1.67 21.38
N ASP A 429 1.30 -2.55 20.40
CA ASP A 429 1.94 -2.48 19.09
C ASP A 429 1.60 -1.17 18.35
N LEU A 430 0.32 -0.78 18.29
CA LEU A 430 -0.13 0.50 17.71
C LEU A 430 0.55 1.70 18.38
N LEU A 431 0.57 1.75 19.72
CA LEU A 431 1.23 2.82 20.47
C LEU A 431 2.73 2.86 20.20
N SER A 432 3.39 1.69 20.16
CA SER A 432 4.83 1.62 19.91
C SER A 432 5.17 2.11 18.50
N HIS A 433 4.30 1.90 17.51
CA HIS A 433 4.42 2.42 16.14
C HIS A 433 3.98 3.89 16.02
N GLY A 434 3.53 4.48 17.12
CA GLY A 434 3.21 5.90 17.23
C GLY A 434 1.85 6.28 16.65
N VAL A 435 0.93 5.32 16.58
CA VAL A 435 -0.49 5.61 16.33
C VAL A 435 -1.01 6.46 17.47
N ASN A 436 -1.68 7.55 17.12
CA ASN A 436 -2.25 8.48 18.09
C ASN A 436 -3.67 8.93 17.71
N VAL A 437 -4.27 8.34 16.68
CA VAL A 437 -5.68 8.51 16.36
C VAL A 437 -6.32 7.14 16.18
N PHE A 438 -7.37 6.87 16.97
CA PHE A 438 -8.03 5.57 17.08
C PHE A 438 -9.51 5.69 16.71
N PRO A 439 -9.92 5.17 15.54
CA PRO A 439 -11.32 4.91 15.24
C PRO A 439 -11.90 3.90 16.22
N VAL A 440 -12.93 4.32 16.96
CA VAL A 440 -13.68 3.45 17.85
C VAL A 440 -14.71 2.70 17.02
N MET A 441 -14.63 1.37 17.04
CA MET A 441 -15.45 0.56 16.16
C MET A 441 -16.89 0.49 16.66
N SER A 442 -17.84 0.67 15.75
CA SER A 442 -19.26 0.77 16.09
C SER A 442 -19.84 -0.50 16.73
N PHE A 443 -19.21 -1.66 16.55
CA PHE A 443 -19.61 -2.90 17.23
C PHE A 443 -19.23 -2.95 18.72
N ASN A 444 -18.36 -2.04 19.18
CA ASN A 444 -18.03 -1.84 20.59
C ASN A 444 -18.79 -0.68 21.22
N HIS A 445 -19.64 0.03 20.46
CA HIS A 445 -20.47 1.10 21.01
C HIS A 445 -21.59 0.56 21.90
N PRO A 446 -22.05 1.34 22.89
CA PRO A 446 -23.23 0.98 23.66
C PRO A 446 -24.46 0.84 22.76
N ASN A 447 -25.16 -0.29 22.87
CA ASN A 447 -26.45 -0.47 22.22
C ASN A 447 -27.49 0.47 22.85
N VAL A 448 -28.24 1.18 22.01
CA VAL A 448 -29.30 2.07 22.46
C VAL A 448 -30.60 1.28 22.65
N LYS A 449 -31.35 1.61 23.70
CA LYS A 449 -32.74 1.16 23.88
C LYS A 449 -33.63 2.38 23.92
N CYS A 450 -34.52 2.51 22.93
CA CYS A 450 -35.47 3.63 22.85
C CYS A 450 -36.91 3.16 22.61
N ASP A 451 -37.85 4.07 22.85
CA ASP A 451 -39.25 3.92 22.43
C ASP A 451 -39.44 4.24 20.94
N ASN A 452 -40.69 4.14 20.46
CA ASN A 452 -41.03 4.39 19.05
C ASN A 452 -40.83 5.85 18.63
N ASP A 453 -40.72 6.79 19.58
CA ASP A 453 -40.47 8.21 19.31
C ASP A 453 -38.96 8.54 19.35
N GLY A 454 -38.11 7.55 19.62
CA GLY A 454 -36.66 7.68 19.69
C GLY A 454 -36.14 8.14 21.05
N ASN A 455 -36.94 8.16 22.11
CA ASN A 455 -36.46 8.52 23.45
C ASN A 455 -35.70 7.36 24.08
N ILE A 456 -34.51 7.61 24.62
CA ILE A 456 -33.71 6.58 25.28
C ILE A 456 -34.38 6.23 26.63
N ILE A 457 -34.80 4.98 26.79
CA ILE A 457 -35.60 4.51 27.94
C ILE A 457 -34.81 3.63 28.93
N ALA A 458 -33.55 3.33 28.63
CA ALA A 458 -32.70 2.56 29.53
C ALA A 458 -31.23 3.05 29.46
N PRO A 459 -30.44 2.85 30.53
CA PRO A 459 -29.02 3.14 30.53
C PRO A 459 -28.27 2.37 29.44
N MET A 460 -27.24 3.00 28.89
CA MET A 460 -26.30 2.41 27.94
C MET A 460 -25.25 1.56 28.66
N ASP A 461 -24.87 0.42 28.05
CA ASP A 461 -23.78 -0.45 28.55
C ASP A 461 -22.46 -0.09 27.86
N PHE A 462 -21.54 0.48 28.64
CA PHE A 462 -20.25 0.98 28.16
C PHE A 462 -19.09 -0.03 28.31
N LYS A 463 -19.35 -1.27 28.75
CA LYS A 463 -18.27 -2.21 29.11
C LYS A 463 -17.27 -2.50 27.99
N LEU A 464 -17.72 -2.65 26.74
CA LEU A 464 -16.84 -2.85 25.58
C LEU A 464 -16.27 -1.52 25.08
N PHE A 465 -17.09 -0.47 25.09
CA PHE A 465 -16.69 0.89 24.70
C PHE A 465 -15.49 1.38 25.52
N ASP A 466 -15.49 1.16 26.82
CA ASP A 466 -14.42 1.61 27.73
C ASP A 466 -13.06 0.99 27.43
N GLN A 467 -13.02 -0.18 26.75
CA GLN A 467 -11.77 -0.88 26.44
C GLN A 467 -11.02 -0.25 25.28
N GLU A 468 -11.73 0.44 24.39
CA GLU A 468 -11.16 1.16 23.24
C GLU A 468 -10.27 2.33 23.71
N PHE A 469 -10.55 2.87 24.90
CA PHE A 469 -9.80 3.97 25.51
C PHE A 469 -8.58 3.50 26.30
N TYR A 470 -7.74 2.67 25.66
CA TYR A 470 -6.56 2.05 26.27
C TYR A 470 -5.57 3.07 26.86
N THR A 471 -5.42 4.25 26.24
CA THR A 471 -4.65 5.37 26.77
C THR A 471 -5.49 6.62 26.90
N LYS A 472 -5.31 7.37 27.98
CA LYS A 472 -6.04 8.63 28.24
C LYS A 472 -5.12 9.85 28.20
N GLU A 473 -3.87 9.64 27.78
CA GLU A 473 -2.89 10.72 27.71
C GLU A 473 -3.28 11.80 26.69
N LYS A 474 -2.85 13.05 26.94
CA LYS A 474 -3.02 14.14 25.99
C LYS A 474 -2.18 13.91 24.73
N GLY A 475 -2.80 14.14 23.57
CA GLY A 475 -2.21 13.92 22.25
C GLY A 475 -2.77 12.70 21.50
N TYR A 476 -3.67 11.94 22.13
CA TYR A 476 -4.41 10.84 21.52
C TYR A 476 -5.84 11.27 21.19
N ILE A 477 -6.36 10.89 20.02
CA ILE A 477 -7.71 11.23 19.55
C ILE A 477 -8.51 9.97 19.26
N TYR A 478 -9.74 9.90 19.75
CA TYR A 478 -10.68 8.82 19.49
C TYR A 478 -11.79 9.27 18.51
N LEU A 479 -11.99 8.54 17.42
CA LEU A 479 -13.02 8.86 16.43
C LEU A 479 -14.27 8.02 16.69
N ILE A 480 -15.37 8.67 17.06
CA ILE A 480 -16.60 8.00 17.52
C ILE A 480 -17.65 8.00 16.41
N SER A 481 -17.93 6.84 15.82
CA SER A 481 -18.99 6.69 14.82
C SER A 481 -20.40 6.86 15.42
N THR A 482 -21.35 7.40 14.66
CA THR A 482 -22.75 7.52 15.12
C THR A 482 -23.48 6.16 15.04
N PRO A 483 -24.57 5.97 15.80
CA PRO A 483 -25.29 4.69 15.86
C PRO A 483 -26.03 4.31 14.56
N ARG A 484 -25.82 5.04 13.46
CA ARG A 484 -26.43 4.79 12.14
C ARG A 484 -26.08 3.41 11.58
N VAL A 485 -24.82 3.00 11.73
CA VAL A 485 -24.31 1.74 11.13
C VAL A 485 -24.57 0.56 12.06
N TYR A 486 -24.28 0.73 13.36
CA TYR A 486 -24.54 -0.25 14.42
C TYR A 486 -24.93 0.49 15.71
N GLY A 487 -25.83 -0.09 16.50
CA GLY A 487 -26.20 0.41 17.83
C GLY A 487 -27.59 1.07 17.92
N ALA A 488 -28.18 1.52 16.81
CA ALA A 488 -29.58 1.93 16.76
C ALA A 488 -30.53 0.71 16.80
N PRO A 489 -31.67 0.78 17.50
CA PRO A 489 -32.68 -0.26 17.47
C PRO A 489 -33.26 -0.46 16.06
N SER A 490 -33.53 -1.71 15.68
CA SER A 490 -34.04 -2.07 14.35
C SER A 490 -35.39 -1.44 13.98
N HIS A 491 -36.17 -0.98 14.96
CA HIS A 491 -37.45 -0.30 14.73
C HIS A 491 -37.29 1.20 14.41
N ILE A 492 -36.13 1.80 14.71
CA ILE A 492 -35.83 3.18 14.35
C ILE A 492 -35.29 3.21 12.92
N LYS A 493 -36.04 3.87 12.04
CA LYS A 493 -35.66 4.00 10.63
C LYS A 493 -34.71 5.17 10.45
N TYR A 494 -33.85 5.05 9.45
CA TYR A 494 -32.96 6.11 9.02
C TYR A 494 -33.23 6.48 7.56
N PRO A 495 -33.32 7.77 7.19
CA PRO A 495 -33.41 8.93 8.09
C PRO A 495 -34.84 9.09 8.67
N SER A 496 -34.97 9.57 9.93
CA SER A 496 -36.26 9.87 10.53
C SER A 496 -36.16 10.84 11.72
N LYS A 497 -37.28 11.43 12.14
CA LYS A 497 -37.33 12.33 13.31
C LYS A 497 -37.03 11.60 14.61
N GLU A 498 -37.43 10.33 14.68
CA GLU A 498 -37.20 9.44 15.81
C GLU A 498 -35.70 9.13 15.94
N TYR A 499 -35.03 8.88 14.81
CA TYR A 499 -33.56 8.76 14.77
C TYR A 499 -32.88 10.05 15.26
N ASP A 500 -33.33 11.22 14.80
CA ASP A 500 -32.76 12.52 15.21
C ASP A 500 -32.93 12.76 16.72
N THR A 501 -34.09 12.37 17.28
CA THR A 501 -34.39 12.46 18.72
C THR A 501 -33.45 11.56 19.53
N MET A 502 -33.26 10.33 19.06
CA MET A 502 -32.33 9.37 19.66
C MET A 502 -30.88 9.87 19.57
N LEU A 503 -30.46 10.37 18.40
CA LEU A 503 -29.10 10.85 18.16
C LEU A 503 -28.73 12.00 19.10
N ARG A 504 -29.65 12.95 19.34
CA ARG A 504 -29.42 14.04 20.32
C ARG A 504 -29.12 13.51 21.71
N GLN A 505 -29.92 12.56 22.19
CA GLN A 505 -29.77 11.98 23.51
C GLN A 505 -28.50 11.14 23.60
N TRP A 506 -28.20 10.39 22.54
CA TRP A 506 -26.99 9.58 22.44
C TRP A 506 -25.72 10.43 22.46
N VAL A 507 -25.61 11.46 21.59
CA VAL A 507 -24.45 12.37 21.55
C VAL A 507 -24.22 13.00 22.93
N LYS A 508 -25.28 13.47 23.59
CA LYS A 508 -25.19 14.05 24.93
C LYS A 508 -24.63 13.07 25.96
N GLN A 509 -25.13 11.82 25.96
CA GLN A 509 -24.68 10.79 26.90
C GLN A 509 -23.25 10.33 26.61
N ILE A 510 -22.86 10.17 25.33
CA ILE A 510 -21.48 9.84 24.95
C ILE A 510 -20.50 10.92 25.41
N ILE A 511 -20.80 12.21 25.17
CA ILE A 511 -19.92 13.31 25.63
C ILE A 511 -19.79 13.31 27.15
N SER A 512 -20.88 13.08 27.89
CA SER A 512 -20.83 12.99 29.36
C SER A 512 -19.91 11.85 29.80
N HIS A 513 -20.11 10.66 29.23
CA HIS A 513 -19.33 9.46 29.57
C HIS A 513 -17.84 9.62 29.25
N LEU A 514 -17.50 10.15 28.07
CA LEU A 514 -16.09 10.42 27.71
C LEU A 514 -15.41 11.39 28.69
N LYS A 515 -16.13 12.41 29.17
CA LYS A 515 -15.64 13.33 30.19
C LYS A 515 -15.47 12.64 31.55
N GLU A 516 -16.42 11.79 31.95
CA GLU A 516 -16.31 10.97 33.16
C GLU A 516 -15.12 10.01 33.11
N LEU A 517 -14.79 9.50 31.92
CA LEU A 517 -13.57 8.71 31.68
C LEU A 517 -12.27 9.53 31.75
N GLY A 518 -12.37 10.87 31.77
CA GLY A 518 -11.24 11.80 31.86
C GLY A 518 -10.74 12.35 30.51
N LEU A 519 -11.52 12.19 29.43
CA LEU A 519 -11.20 12.73 28.11
C LEU A 519 -11.82 14.12 27.92
N ASP A 520 -11.14 14.98 27.16
CA ASP A 520 -11.62 16.32 26.81
C ASP A 520 -11.84 16.45 25.28
N TYR A 521 -12.41 17.55 24.82
CA TYR A 521 -12.78 17.78 23.41
C TYR A 521 -11.60 17.76 22.42
N ASP A 522 -10.36 17.81 22.91
CA ASP A 522 -9.16 17.63 22.09
C ASP A 522 -8.77 16.16 21.89
N GLN A 523 -9.41 15.23 22.60
CA GLN A 523 -9.12 13.79 22.57
C GLN A 523 -10.23 12.95 21.91
N PHE A 524 -11.28 13.57 21.38
CA PHE A 524 -12.26 12.86 20.56
C PHE A 524 -12.86 13.74 19.46
N ALA A 525 -13.37 13.09 18.42
CA ALA A 525 -14.20 13.69 17.39
C ALA A 525 -15.27 12.68 16.96
N PHE A 526 -16.45 13.15 16.57
CA PHE A 526 -17.46 12.31 15.95
C PHE A 526 -17.10 12.03 14.50
N TYR A 527 -17.36 10.80 14.06
CA TYR A 527 -17.12 10.31 12.70
C TYR A 527 -18.40 9.69 12.10
N PRO A 528 -19.42 10.50 11.76
CA PRO A 528 -20.73 9.97 11.40
C PRO A 528 -20.79 9.34 9.99
N TRP A 529 -19.92 9.80 9.09
CA TRP A 529 -19.91 9.43 7.68
C TRP A 529 -18.52 9.07 7.18
N ASP A 530 -18.45 7.96 6.45
CA ASP A 530 -17.25 7.49 5.78
C ASP A 530 -17.30 7.79 4.26
N GLU A 531 -16.23 8.37 3.74
CA GLU A 531 -15.99 8.71 2.33
C GLU A 531 -17.18 9.40 1.63
N LEU A 532 -17.75 10.41 2.28
CA LEU A 532 -18.91 11.14 1.78
C LEU A 532 -18.66 11.66 0.35
N SER A 533 -19.51 11.25 -0.60
CA SER A 533 -19.33 11.57 -2.02
C SER A 533 -20.62 11.66 -2.85
N SER A 534 -21.73 11.10 -2.34
CA SER A 534 -23.04 11.08 -3.00
C SER A 534 -23.84 12.34 -2.70
N SER A 535 -24.46 12.93 -3.73
CA SER A 535 -25.40 14.06 -3.57
C SER A 535 -26.63 13.71 -2.72
N ASN A 536 -27.01 12.43 -2.68
CA ASN A 536 -28.17 11.99 -1.91
C ASN A 536 -27.86 11.85 -0.41
N ASP A 537 -26.59 11.65 -0.05
CA ASP A 537 -26.16 11.46 1.34
C ASP A 537 -25.80 12.77 2.03
N ILE A 538 -25.35 13.78 1.26
CA ILE A 538 -24.94 15.08 1.79
C ILE A 538 -26.03 15.76 2.65
N PRO A 539 -27.31 15.82 2.26
CA PRO A 539 -28.35 16.43 3.11
C PRO A 539 -28.48 15.73 4.47
N ASN A 540 -28.41 14.40 4.49
CA ASN A 540 -28.50 13.63 5.73
C ASN A 540 -27.23 13.81 6.59
N ALA A 541 -26.06 13.88 5.98
CA ALA A 541 -24.82 14.20 6.67
C ALA A 541 -24.86 15.57 7.33
N ILE A 542 -25.33 16.60 6.60
CA ILE A 542 -25.53 17.95 7.15
C ILE A 542 -26.50 17.90 8.35
N ASN A 543 -27.57 17.11 8.28
CA ASN A 543 -28.50 16.97 9.40
C ASN A 543 -27.84 16.40 10.66
N GLU A 544 -27.10 15.28 10.53
CA GLU A 544 -26.35 14.71 11.65
C GLU A 544 -25.31 15.69 12.22
N TYR A 545 -24.59 16.39 11.36
CA TYR A 545 -23.60 17.39 11.79
C TYR A 545 -24.23 18.55 12.56
N LYS A 546 -25.38 19.05 12.09
CA LYS A 546 -26.17 20.06 12.81
C LYS A 546 -26.60 19.55 14.18
N ILE A 547 -27.15 18.34 14.25
CA ILE A 547 -27.58 17.73 15.52
C ILE A 547 -26.41 17.67 16.52
N ILE A 548 -25.23 17.21 16.07
CA ILE A 548 -24.03 17.13 16.93
C ILE A 548 -23.65 18.52 17.45
N LYS A 549 -23.57 19.53 16.57
CA LYS A 549 -23.19 20.91 16.95
C LYS A 549 -24.26 21.61 17.79
N GLU A 550 -25.53 21.28 17.62
CA GLU A 550 -26.64 21.80 18.42
C GLU A 550 -26.66 21.22 19.82
N VAL A 551 -26.32 19.93 19.98
CA VAL A 551 -26.15 19.32 21.32
C VAL A 551 -24.96 19.92 22.03
N ASP A 552 -23.83 20.08 21.32
CA ASP A 552 -22.63 20.67 21.88
C ASP A 552 -21.76 21.32 20.78
N PRO A 553 -21.65 22.67 20.73
CA PRO A 553 -20.89 23.35 19.68
C PRO A 553 -19.38 23.09 19.77
N LYS A 554 -18.86 22.58 20.89
CA LYS A 554 -17.44 22.21 21.03
C LYS A 554 -17.12 20.82 20.50
N ALA A 555 -18.13 19.98 20.25
CA ALA A 555 -17.91 18.65 19.70
C ALA A 555 -17.27 18.75 18.31
N LYS A 556 -16.16 18.05 18.10
CA LYS A 556 -15.44 18.03 16.82
C LYS A 556 -16.05 17.00 15.87
N ILE A 557 -16.02 17.28 14.57
CA ILE A 557 -16.45 16.37 13.52
C ILE A 557 -15.29 16.07 12.58
N PHE A 558 -15.04 14.79 12.37
CA PHE A 558 -14.05 14.23 11.46
C PHE A 558 -14.74 13.67 10.22
N LEU A 559 -14.16 13.92 9.03
CA LEU A 559 -14.69 13.44 7.76
C LEU A 559 -13.58 12.91 6.84
N THR A 560 -13.70 11.65 6.44
CA THR A 560 -12.93 11.09 5.33
C THR A 560 -13.51 11.54 3.99
N VAL A 561 -12.64 11.88 3.05
CA VAL A 561 -13.03 12.24 1.67
C VAL A 561 -12.31 11.29 0.70
N GLY A 562 -13.04 10.26 0.27
CA GLY A 562 -12.54 9.24 -0.68
C GLY A 562 -12.32 9.78 -2.09
N GLY A 563 -11.87 8.92 -3.01
CA GLY A 563 -11.52 9.34 -4.38
C GLY A 563 -12.67 9.97 -5.16
N SER A 564 -13.90 9.47 -5.01
CA SER A 564 -15.10 10.06 -5.62
C SER A 564 -15.41 11.46 -5.04
N GLY A 565 -15.29 11.61 -3.72
CA GLY A 565 -15.45 12.91 -3.05
C GLY A 565 -14.41 13.93 -3.50
N MET A 566 -13.16 13.49 -3.68
CA MET A 566 -12.09 14.34 -4.24
C MET A 566 -12.38 14.76 -5.68
N ALA A 567 -12.90 13.85 -6.51
CA ALA A 567 -13.23 14.13 -7.91
C ALA A 567 -14.44 15.07 -8.09
N HIS A 568 -15.32 15.13 -7.10
CA HIS A 568 -16.55 15.91 -7.11
C HIS A 568 -16.67 16.83 -5.89
N PHE A 569 -15.55 17.43 -5.49
CA PHE A 569 -15.44 18.16 -4.23
C PHE A 569 -16.40 19.36 -4.11
N ASP A 570 -16.83 19.96 -5.22
CA ASP A 570 -17.84 21.02 -5.22
C ASP A 570 -19.12 20.65 -4.45
N ARG A 571 -19.48 19.36 -4.44
CA ARG A 571 -20.65 18.85 -3.71
C ARG A 571 -20.46 18.87 -2.19
N LEU A 572 -19.22 18.85 -1.73
CA LEU A 572 -18.86 18.79 -0.30
C LEU A 572 -18.63 20.18 0.31
N LYS A 573 -18.70 21.25 -0.48
CA LYS A 573 -18.55 22.62 0.04
C LYS A 573 -19.56 22.95 1.14
N ASP A 574 -20.78 22.45 1.02
CA ASP A 574 -21.87 22.71 1.98
C ASP A 574 -21.67 22.04 3.34
N VAL A 575 -20.84 20.98 3.43
CA VAL A 575 -20.51 20.37 4.72
C VAL A 575 -19.40 21.12 5.45
N SER A 576 -18.62 21.94 4.75
CA SER A 576 -17.42 22.57 5.30
C SER A 576 -17.60 23.37 6.58
N PRO A 577 -18.72 24.08 6.83
CA PRO A 577 -18.90 24.83 8.07
C PRO A 577 -18.96 23.96 9.34
N TYR A 578 -19.17 22.65 9.20
CA TYR A 578 -19.32 21.73 10.33
C TYR A 578 -18.06 20.90 10.61
N ILE A 579 -17.14 20.81 9.66
CA ILE A 579 -15.99 19.89 9.73
C ILE A 579 -14.83 20.56 10.45
N ASP A 580 -14.33 19.92 11.51
CA ASP A 580 -13.17 20.37 12.27
C ASP A 580 -11.88 19.64 11.82
N ILE A 581 -12.03 18.43 11.27
CA ILE A 581 -10.93 17.60 10.81
C ILE A 581 -11.26 16.96 9.46
N TRP A 582 -10.57 17.39 8.41
CA TRP A 582 -10.62 16.80 7.08
C TRP A 582 -9.61 15.66 6.95
N CYS A 583 -10.00 14.56 6.32
CA CYS A 583 -9.12 13.44 5.98
C CYS A 583 -9.27 13.04 4.51
N PRO A 584 -8.75 13.87 3.58
CA PRO A 584 -8.82 13.62 2.15
C PRO A 584 -7.89 12.50 1.69
N HIS A 585 -8.29 11.87 0.58
CA HIS A 585 -7.45 10.88 -0.07
C HIS A 585 -6.26 11.52 -0.83
N ILE A 586 -5.03 11.30 -0.33
CA ILE A 586 -3.78 11.81 -0.90
C ILE A 586 -2.79 10.67 -1.14
N PHE A 587 -2.44 10.43 -2.40
CA PHE A 587 -1.31 9.57 -2.77
C PHE A 587 -0.03 10.42 -2.84
N PHE A 588 0.81 10.41 -1.80
CA PHE A 588 1.91 11.37 -1.71
C PHE A 588 2.93 11.27 -2.85
N TYR A 589 3.28 10.06 -3.27
CA TYR A 589 4.16 9.88 -4.42
C TYR A 589 3.61 10.58 -5.66
N ARG A 590 2.31 10.43 -5.95
CA ARG A 590 1.64 11.15 -7.06
C ARG A 590 1.58 12.65 -6.81
N TYR A 591 1.23 13.06 -5.60
CA TYR A 591 1.03 14.46 -5.24
C TYR A 591 2.25 15.34 -5.58
N PHE A 592 3.47 14.80 -5.42
CA PHE A 592 4.71 15.51 -5.73
C PHE A 592 5.25 15.26 -7.14
N ILE A 593 5.11 14.06 -7.72
CA ILE A 593 5.66 13.77 -9.05
C ILE A 593 4.73 14.18 -10.20
N THR A 594 3.43 14.35 -9.96
CA THR A 594 2.46 14.72 -10.99
C THR A 594 2.04 16.19 -10.89
N ASN A 595 1.61 16.75 -12.03
CA ASN A 595 1.05 18.10 -12.11
C ASN A 595 -0.47 18.12 -11.86
N ASP A 596 -0.97 17.35 -10.89
CA ASP A 596 -2.40 17.29 -10.53
C ASP A 596 -2.83 18.55 -9.75
N THR A 597 -3.02 19.66 -10.47
CA THR A 597 -3.37 20.97 -9.90
C THR A 597 -4.75 20.97 -9.23
N LYS A 598 -5.73 20.26 -9.79
CA LYS A 598 -7.10 20.19 -9.23
C LYS A 598 -7.11 19.58 -7.84
N ARG A 599 -6.33 18.51 -7.61
CA ARG A 599 -6.23 17.90 -6.28
C ARG A 599 -5.58 18.84 -5.28
N LYS A 600 -4.55 19.58 -5.69
CA LYS A 600 -3.89 20.60 -4.85
C LYS A 600 -4.87 21.70 -4.44
N GLU A 601 -5.68 22.20 -5.37
CA GLU A 601 -6.72 23.19 -5.08
C GLU A 601 -7.75 22.71 -4.03
N VAL A 602 -8.16 21.44 -4.08
CA VAL A 602 -9.07 20.86 -3.07
C VAL A 602 -8.41 20.81 -1.69
N ILE A 603 -7.15 20.40 -1.61
CA ILE A 603 -6.42 20.37 -0.34
C ILE A 603 -6.22 21.79 0.21
N ASP A 604 -5.89 22.76 -0.66
CA ASP A 604 -5.72 24.16 -0.28
C ASP A 604 -7.02 24.78 0.21
N PHE A 605 -8.16 24.43 -0.39
CA PHE A 605 -9.48 24.78 0.14
C PHE A 605 -9.69 24.21 1.54
N MET A 606 -9.42 22.92 1.76
CA MET A 606 -9.61 22.31 3.09
C MET A 606 -8.76 23.04 4.14
N LYS A 607 -7.50 23.38 3.81
CA LYS A 607 -6.63 24.17 4.68
C LYS A 607 -7.16 25.58 4.95
N SER A 608 -7.78 26.23 3.95
CA SER A 608 -8.30 27.59 4.10
C SER A 608 -9.54 27.69 4.99
N THR A 609 -10.22 26.58 5.27
CA THR A 609 -11.34 26.54 6.22
C THR A 609 -10.93 26.79 7.68
N GLY A 610 -9.63 26.71 8.00
CA GLY A 610 -9.11 26.76 9.37
C GLY A 610 -9.24 25.43 10.14
N ALA A 611 -9.85 24.41 9.53
CA ALA A 611 -9.91 23.06 10.06
C ALA A 611 -8.53 22.37 10.00
N MET A 612 -8.35 21.35 10.84
CA MET A 612 -7.21 20.46 10.72
C MET A 612 -7.35 19.62 9.45
N VAL A 613 -6.25 19.44 8.71
CA VAL A 613 -6.23 18.58 7.52
C VAL A 613 -5.23 17.46 7.77
N TRP A 614 -5.71 16.22 7.73
CA TRP A 614 -4.89 15.02 7.68
C TRP A 614 -4.88 14.47 6.26
N SER A 615 -4.52 13.21 6.10
CA SER A 615 -4.67 12.51 4.84
C SER A 615 -5.01 11.06 5.09
N TYR A 616 -5.61 10.47 4.09
CA TYR A 616 -5.91 9.06 4.04
C TYR A 616 -5.32 8.49 2.74
N GLU A 617 -4.70 7.32 2.80
CA GLU A 617 -4.16 6.65 1.62
C GLU A 617 -4.28 5.14 1.76
N ASN A 618 -5.15 4.55 0.96
CA ASN A 618 -5.29 3.10 0.87
C ASN A 618 -4.19 2.52 0.01
N THR A 619 -3.14 2.09 0.69
CA THR A 619 -2.05 1.38 0.06
C THR A 619 -2.31 -0.12 0.18
N GLY A 620 -2.80 -0.64 -0.94
CA GLY A 620 -2.95 -2.05 -1.25
C GLY A 620 -1.79 -2.94 -0.85
N ARG A 621 -2.00 -4.28 -0.80
CA ARG A 621 -0.95 -5.23 -1.26
C ARG A 621 -0.80 -5.23 -2.79
N TRP A 622 -1.56 -4.34 -3.44
CA TRP A 622 -1.93 -4.33 -4.85
C TRP A 622 -0.87 -3.77 -5.79
N LYS A 623 0.28 -3.33 -5.27
CA LYS A 623 1.27 -2.65 -6.10
C LYS A 623 2.55 -3.48 -6.22
N THR A 624 3.08 -3.42 -7.43
CA THR A 624 4.31 -4.03 -7.91
C THR A 624 5.49 -3.78 -6.98
N LYS A 625 6.49 -4.67 -7.06
CA LYS A 625 7.93 -4.58 -6.74
C LYS A 625 8.48 -3.59 -5.67
N ASP A 626 8.00 -2.35 -5.58
CA ASP A 626 8.54 -1.23 -4.77
C ASP A 626 7.58 -0.70 -3.67
N ASP A 627 6.49 -1.43 -3.40
CA ASP A 627 5.37 -0.93 -2.60
C ASP A 627 5.74 -0.58 -1.15
N ASN A 628 6.63 -1.36 -0.51
CA ASN A 628 6.95 -1.14 0.92
C ASN A 628 7.57 0.23 1.19
N TYR A 629 8.44 0.73 0.30
CA TYR A 629 9.03 2.06 0.46
C TYR A 629 8.01 3.16 0.13
N VAL A 630 7.48 3.12 -1.10
CA VAL A 630 6.66 4.20 -1.66
C VAL A 630 5.32 4.34 -0.95
N SER A 631 4.71 3.23 -0.55
CA SER A 631 3.39 3.24 0.07
C SER A 631 3.41 3.34 1.59
N PHE A 632 4.50 3.01 2.27
CA PHE A 632 4.52 2.95 3.73
C PHE A 632 5.56 3.90 4.34
N ARG A 633 6.85 3.75 4.01
CA ARG A 633 7.89 4.62 4.57
C ARG A 633 7.81 6.06 4.07
N LEU A 634 7.42 6.28 2.82
CA LEU A 634 7.31 7.62 2.27
C LEU A 634 6.12 8.41 2.84
N LYS A 635 5.06 7.72 3.26
CA LYS A 635 3.77 8.33 3.62
C LYS A 635 3.89 9.41 4.72
N PRO A 636 4.58 9.19 5.86
CA PRO A 636 4.76 10.22 6.88
C PRO A 636 5.56 11.44 6.37
N VAL A 637 6.62 11.19 5.58
CA VAL A 637 7.45 12.26 4.99
C VAL A 637 6.65 13.09 3.98
N GLY A 638 5.84 12.43 3.17
CA GLY A 638 4.94 13.07 2.22
C GLY A 638 3.90 13.95 2.89
N ALA A 639 3.25 13.45 3.96
CA ALA A 639 2.30 14.21 4.77
C ALA A 639 2.95 15.46 5.38
N TYR A 640 4.13 15.28 5.96
CA TYR A 640 4.92 16.37 6.52
C TYR A 640 5.26 17.44 5.48
N ARG A 641 5.76 17.04 4.29
CA ARG A 641 6.10 17.96 3.19
C ARG A 641 4.86 18.67 2.64
N ALA A 642 3.72 17.98 2.57
CA ALA A 642 2.46 18.55 2.08
C ALA A 642 1.85 19.56 3.07
N GLY A 643 2.38 19.67 4.29
CA GLY A 643 1.87 20.55 5.32
C GLY A 643 0.47 20.14 5.80
N VAL A 644 0.18 18.84 5.80
CA VAL A 644 -1.00 18.28 6.47
C VAL A 644 -0.59 17.78 7.86
N GLY A 645 -1.48 17.88 8.84
CA GLY A 645 -1.20 17.56 10.24
C GLY A 645 -1.21 16.06 10.56
N GLY A 646 -1.54 15.20 9.60
CA GLY A 646 -1.64 13.77 9.83
C GLY A 646 -1.78 12.94 8.57
N TYR A 647 -1.69 11.63 8.73
CA TYR A 647 -1.87 10.61 7.69
C TYR A 647 -2.52 9.36 8.26
N GLY A 648 -3.03 8.49 7.40
CA GLY A 648 -3.70 7.27 7.85
C GLY A 648 -4.12 6.32 6.74
N PHE A 649 -4.64 5.17 7.14
CA PHE A 649 -5.23 4.12 6.29
C PHE A 649 -6.12 3.20 7.14
N TRP A 650 -7.08 2.49 6.54
CA TRP A 650 -8.12 1.79 7.32
C TRP A 650 -7.79 0.36 7.80
N ALA A 651 -6.60 -0.18 7.56
CA ALA A 651 -6.43 -1.62 7.76
C ALA A 651 -5.17 -1.96 8.54
N TYR A 652 -5.21 -1.77 9.86
CA TYR A 652 -4.16 -2.31 10.73
C TYR A 652 -4.21 -3.85 10.74
N ASN A 653 -5.32 -4.42 11.22
CA ASN A 653 -5.50 -5.86 11.42
C ASN A 653 -6.83 -6.38 10.83
N VAL A 654 -7.34 -5.77 9.75
CA VAL A 654 -8.63 -6.14 9.14
C VAL A 654 -8.52 -7.42 8.31
N TRP A 655 -8.26 -8.55 8.98
CA TRP A 655 -8.27 -9.86 8.36
C TRP A 655 -9.71 -10.27 8.00
N LYS A 656 -9.87 -10.80 6.79
CA LYS A 656 -11.03 -11.61 6.43
C LYS A 656 -10.57 -13.06 6.55
N GLY A 657 -11.12 -13.79 7.53
CA GLY A 657 -10.71 -15.16 7.86
C GLY A 657 -9.35 -15.24 8.57
N ASN A 658 -8.74 -16.44 8.56
CA ASN A 658 -7.40 -16.66 9.08
C ASN A 658 -6.35 -16.20 8.03
N PRO A 659 -5.53 -15.17 8.32
CA PRO A 659 -4.56 -14.64 7.35
C PRO A 659 -3.42 -15.62 7.02
N TRP A 660 -3.27 -16.71 7.77
CA TRP A 660 -2.29 -17.77 7.53
C TRP A 660 -2.81 -18.89 6.62
N GLU A 661 -4.13 -18.97 6.39
CA GLU A 661 -4.78 -20.07 5.67
C GLU A 661 -5.61 -19.55 4.49
N VAL A 662 -4.93 -19.07 3.45
CA VAL A 662 -5.63 -18.38 2.36
C VAL A 662 -6.16 -19.32 1.28
N PHE A 663 -5.51 -20.47 1.06
CA PHE A 663 -5.86 -21.40 0.00
C PHE A 663 -6.44 -22.71 0.54
N ASP A 664 -7.42 -23.28 -0.17
CA ASP A 664 -7.89 -24.65 0.03
C ASP A 664 -6.92 -25.68 -0.59
N GLU A 665 -7.19 -26.97 -0.37
CA GLU A 665 -6.37 -28.08 -0.90
C GLU A 665 -6.29 -28.13 -2.44
N LYS A 666 -7.23 -27.47 -3.12
CA LYS A 666 -7.30 -27.38 -4.59
C LYS A 666 -6.65 -26.09 -5.11
N GLY A 667 -6.07 -25.27 -4.23
CA GLY A 667 -5.43 -24.00 -4.57
C GLY A 667 -6.41 -22.85 -4.81
N ASN A 668 -7.70 -23.00 -4.49
CA ASN A 668 -8.65 -21.90 -4.55
C ASN A 668 -8.56 -21.05 -3.29
N VAL A 669 -8.79 -19.75 -3.42
CA VAL A 669 -8.93 -18.85 -2.26
C VAL A 669 -10.11 -19.31 -1.40
N LYS A 670 -9.88 -19.64 -0.12
CA LYS A 670 -10.95 -20.07 0.81
C LYS A 670 -11.99 -18.97 0.92
N GLN A 671 -13.27 -19.33 0.96
CA GLN A 671 -14.35 -18.35 1.12
C GLN A 671 -14.16 -17.55 2.42
N GLY A 672 -14.10 -16.22 2.28
CA GLY A 672 -13.84 -15.34 3.41
C GLY A 672 -12.38 -15.21 3.81
N ALA A 673 -11.47 -16.04 3.30
CA ALA A 673 -10.04 -15.75 3.32
C ALA A 673 -9.74 -14.82 2.13
N GLY A 674 -9.11 -13.67 2.35
CA GLY A 674 -8.51 -12.94 1.24
C GLY A 674 -9.35 -11.93 0.47
N THR A 675 -10.51 -11.50 0.96
CA THR A 675 -11.27 -10.43 0.27
C THR A 675 -11.07 -9.04 0.89
N GLU A 676 -9.96 -8.70 1.56
CA GLU A 676 -9.61 -7.32 2.05
C GLU A 676 -8.45 -7.23 3.06
N SER A 677 -7.48 -8.16 3.11
CA SER A 677 -6.41 -7.99 4.11
C SER A 677 -5.34 -6.97 3.66
N LEU A 678 -5.72 -5.70 3.58
CA LEU A 678 -4.81 -4.55 3.64
C LEU A 678 -4.09 -4.44 4.99
N ALA A 679 -4.48 -5.32 5.94
CA ALA A 679 -3.80 -5.56 7.20
C ALA A 679 -2.27 -5.54 7.04
N VAL A 680 -1.63 -4.68 7.84
CA VAL A 680 -0.18 -4.50 7.94
C VAL A 680 0.45 -5.38 9.01
N VAL A 681 -0.37 -6.11 9.76
CA VAL A 681 0.08 -7.16 10.69
C VAL A 681 -0.66 -8.48 10.42
N TYR A 682 -0.06 -9.59 10.83
CA TYR A 682 -0.67 -10.92 10.84
C TYR A 682 -1.15 -11.29 12.25
N SER A 683 -2.07 -12.26 12.32
CA SER A 683 -2.73 -12.65 13.57
C SER A 683 -1.85 -13.57 14.43
N GLY A 684 -2.00 -13.49 15.75
CA GLY A 684 -1.31 -14.34 16.74
C GLY A 684 -1.57 -13.82 18.16
N PRO A 685 -1.04 -14.48 19.21
CA PRO A 685 -1.09 -13.94 20.56
C PRO A 685 -0.48 -12.53 20.66
N GLU A 686 0.57 -12.28 19.89
CA GLU A 686 1.09 -10.95 19.58
C GLU A 686 0.91 -10.68 18.08
N PRO A 687 0.71 -9.42 17.65
CA PRO A 687 0.74 -9.07 16.24
C PRO A 687 2.08 -9.45 15.61
N VAL A 688 2.03 -10.14 14.47
CA VAL A 688 3.23 -10.40 13.67
C VAL A 688 3.41 -9.24 12.70
N THR A 689 4.50 -8.48 12.88
CA THR A 689 4.83 -7.28 12.10
C THR A 689 5.18 -7.60 10.64
N THR A 690 5.32 -6.57 9.81
CA THR A 690 5.68 -6.65 8.38
C THR A 690 6.60 -5.48 7.99
N PRO A 691 7.35 -5.56 6.88
CA PRO A 691 8.14 -4.43 6.40
C PRO A 691 7.28 -3.19 6.12
N ARG A 692 5.99 -3.37 5.82
CA ARG A 692 5.02 -2.30 5.61
C ARG A 692 4.79 -1.53 6.91
N TRP A 693 4.59 -2.26 8.01
CA TRP A 693 4.35 -1.67 9.33
C TRP A 693 5.59 -0.98 9.89
N GLU A 694 6.76 -1.63 9.79
CA GLU A 694 8.04 -1.01 10.17
C GLU A 694 8.41 0.17 9.26
N GLY A 695 8.03 0.12 7.97
CA GLY A 695 8.18 1.24 7.04
C GLY A 695 7.51 2.52 7.56
N LEU A 696 6.27 2.43 8.05
CA LEU A 696 5.56 3.58 8.62
C LEU A 696 6.27 4.15 9.85
N ARG A 697 6.76 3.27 10.74
CA ARG A 697 7.56 3.66 11.92
C ARG A 697 8.83 4.39 11.50
N GLU A 698 9.59 3.83 10.56
CA GLU A 698 10.83 4.45 10.07
C GLU A 698 10.57 5.79 9.37
N GLY A 699 9.52 5.88 8.56
CA GLY A 699 9.12 7.14 7.92
C GLY A 699 8.76 8.23 8.93
N MET A 700 8.08 7.87 10.02
CA MET A 700 7.80 8.79 11.12
C MET A 700 9.10 9.21 11.83
N ASN A 701 10.03 8.29 12.05
CA ASN A 701 11.35 8.64 12.59
C ASN A 701 12.07 9.63 11.67
N ASP A 702 12.04 9.41 10.35
CA ASP A 702 12.61 10.33 9.36
C ASP A 702 12.00 11.75 9.51
N VAL A 703 10.69 11.87 9.80
CA VAL A 703 10.06 13.17 10.15
C VAL A 703 10.60 13.75 11.47
N LYS A 704 10.77 12.92 12.50
CA LYS A 704 11.33 13.36 13.80
C LYS A 704 12.76 13.90 13.67
N TYR A 705 13.55 13.40 12.73
CA TYR A 705 14.87 13.97 12.42
C TYR A 705 14.75 15.42 11.93
N PHE A 706 13.79 15.72 11.05
CA PHE A 706 13.56 17.09 10.58
C PHE A 706 13.09 18.01 11.70
N GLU A 707 12.19 17.53 12.57
CA GLU A 707 11.74 18.28 13.75
C GLU A 707 12.88 18.56 14.72
N ALA A 708 13.76 17.59 14.97
CA ALA A 708 14.95 17.79 15.79
C ALA A 708 15.86 18.88 15.19
N LEU A 709 16.08 18.87 13.87
CA LEU A 709 16.86 19.93 13.21
C LEU A 709 16.17 21.30 13.28
N LYS A 710 14.85 21.38 13.07
CA LYS A 710 14.09 22.63 13.25
C LYS A 710 14.26 23.21 14.65
N GLN A 711 14.17 22.38 15.69
CA GLN A 711 14.38 22.83 17.07
C GLN A 711 15.79 23.38 17.30
N GLU A 712 16.80 22.76 16.68
CA GLU A 712 18.18 23.24 16.77
C GLU A 712 18.43 24.52 15.98
N ILE A 713 17.75 24.70 14.84
CA ILE A 713 17.75 25.97 14.09
C ILE A 713 17.18 27.11 14.96
N GLU A 714 16.06 26.88 15.64
CA GLU A 714 15.47 27.87 16.55
C GLU A 714 16.38 28.22 17.72
N LYS A 715 17.11 27.25 18.28
CA LYS A 715 18.15 27.51 19.29
C LYS A 715 19.31 28.32 18.71
N ALA A 716 19.77 27.98 17.50
CA ALA A 716 20.85 28.68 16.81
C ALA A 716 20.50 30.16 16.55
N ARG A 717 19.26 30.45 16.13
CA ARG A 717 18.72 31.82 16.00
C ARG A 717 18.80 32.59 17.31
N LYS A 718 18.32 31.99 18.40
CA LYS A 718 18.37 32.61 19.74
C LYS A 718 19.81 32.89 20.21
N ASN A 719 20.73 31.99 19.86
CA ASN A 719 22.15 32.12 20.16
C ASN A 719 22.91 33.04 19.19
N LYS A 720 22.24 33.64 18.19
CA LYS A 720 22.85 34.53 17.18
C LYS A 720 23.99 33.86 16.41
N ILE A 721 23.79 32.58 16.08
CA ILE A 721 24.64 31.85 15.14
C ILE A 721 24.51 32.50 13.75
N SER A 722 25.55 32.36 12.91
CA SER A 722 25.56 32.92 11.55
C SER A 722 24.32 32.55 10.73
N GLU A 723 23.72 33.54 10.07
CA GLU A 723 22.55 33.37 9.21
C GLU A 723 22.85 32.41 8.05
N ASP A 724 24.08 32.39 7.53
CA ASP A 724 24.49 31.44 6.48
C ASP A 724 24.34 29.98 6.93
N LEU A 725 24.68 29.68 8.19
CA LEU A 725 24.59 28.34 8.73
C LEU A 725 23.13 27.96 9.05
N ILE A 726 22.33 28.92 9.47
CA ILE A 726 20.87 28.76 9.63
C ILE A 726 20.22 28.44 8.28
N ASN A 727 20.54 29.21 7.24
CA ASN A 727 20.07 29.00 5.87
C ASN A 727 20.53 27.63 5.32
N GLU A 728 21.77 27.22 5.57
CA GLU A 728 22.28 25.89 5.20
C GLU A 728 21.46 24.76 5.86
N ALA A 729 21.11 24.92 7.14
CA ALA A 729 20.31 23.95 7.88
C ALA A 729 18.86 23.88 7.39
N GLU A 730 18.23 25.01 7.10
CA GLU A 730 16.88 25.04 6.49
C GLU A 730 16.86 24.43 5.10
N ASN A 731 17.86 24.76 4.28
CA ASN A 731 18.02 24.15 2.96
C ASN A 731 18.24 22.64 3.04
N THR A 732 18.94 22.15 4.07
CA THR A 732 19.11 20.71 4.30
C THR A 732 17.76 20.00 4.45
N ILE A 733 16.83 20.57 5.22
CA ILE A 733 15.47 20.02 5.37
C ILE A 733 14.72 20.07 4.04
N ASN A 734 14.73 21.23 3.37
CA ASN A 734 13.97 21.44 2.14
C ASN A 734 14.41 20.49 1.01
N ILE A 735 15.72 20.32 0.84
CA ILE A 735 16.30 19.42 -0.17
C ILE A 735 15.99 17.96 0.21
N ALA A 736 16.15 17.58 1.48
CA ALA A 736 15.85 16.22 1.94
C ALA A 736 14.39 15.83 1.66
N LEU A 737 13.44 16.67 2.09
CA LEU A 737 12.01 16.44 1.85
C LEU A 737 11.71 16.33 0.36
N LYS A 738 12.29 17.21 -0.45
CA LYS A 738 12.11 17.19 -1.91
C LYS A 738 12.63 15.90 -2.52
N GLU A 739 13.88 15.54 -2.28
CA GLU A 739 14.50 14.36 -2.88
C GLU A 739 13.80 13.06 -2.47
N ILE A 740 13.49 12.89 -1.17
CA ILE A 740 12.83 11.68 -0.68
C ILE A 740 11.45 11.48 -1.34
N THR A 741 10.72 12.57 -1.59
CA THR A 741 9.33 12.51 -2.12
C THR A 741 9.21 12.63 -3.63
N GLU A 742 10.26 13.06 -4.34
CA GLU A 742 10.26 13.13 -5.82
C GLU A 742 11.08 12.02 -6.48
N LYS A 743 12.12 11.49 -5.83
CA LYS A 743 13.00 10.41 -6.34
C LYS A 743 12.63 9.07 -5.70
N ILE A 744 11.38 8.68 -5.87
CA ILE A 744 10.75 7.54 -5.18
C ILE A 744 11.35 6.17 -5.56
N GLU A 745 12.09 6.10 -6.65
CA GLU A 745 12.84 4.94 -7.12
C GLU A 745 14.07 4.61 -6.27
N ASN A 746 14.48 5.53 -5.38
CA ASN A 746 15.69 5.38 -4.58
C ASN A 746 15.39 5.26 -3.07
N PRO A 747 15.21 4.03 -2.55
CA PRO A 747 14.93 3.80 -1.13
C PRO A 747 16.13 4.04 -0.19
N GLU A 748 17.32 4.41 -0.72
CA GLU A 748 18.48 4.78 0.09
C GLU A 748 18.43 6.24 0.58
N LEU A 749 17.65 7.10 -0.09
CA LEU A 749 17.64 8.54 0.19
C LEU A 749 17.30 8.89 1.65
N PRO A 750 16.31 8.24 2.31
CA PRO A 750 16.05 8.49 3.72
C PRO A 750 17.26 8.22 4.62
N LEU A 751 18.03 7.15 4.36
CA LEU A 751 19.21 6.79 5.14
C LEU A 751 20.34 7.80 4.92
N ILE A 752 20.57 8.22 3.67
CA ILE A 752 21.56 9.25 3.32
C ILE A 752 21.21 10.58 4.00
N TRP A 753 19.95 11.01 3.91
CA TRP A 753 19.51 12.29 4.47
C TRP A 753 19.47 12.28 5.99
N ARG A 754 19.13 11.16 6.62
CA ARG A 754 19.23 10.99 8.08
C ARG A 754 20.61 11.37 8.59
N GLU A 755 21.67 10.80 8.01
CA GLU A 755 23.05 11.10 8.43
C GLU A 755 23.40 12.58 8.21
N LYS A 756 23.01 13.15 7.06
CA LYS A 756 23.26 14.58 6.76
C LYS A 756 22.54 15.50 7.75
N VAL A 757 21.29 15.20 8.09
CA VAL A 757 20.49 15.97 9.06
C VAL A 757 21.13 15.90 10.45
N VAL A 758 21.56 14.72 10.89
CA VAL A 758 22.25 14.59 12.19
C VAL A 758 23.56 15.37 12.21
N ASN A 759 24.37 15.26 11.15
CA ASN A 759 25.60 16.03 11.05
C ASN A 759 25.35 17.54 11.12
N MET A 760 24.26 18.02 10.52
CA MET A 760 23.85 19.42 10.61
C MET A 760 23.43 19.81 12.04
N ILE A 761 22.66 18.97 12.72
CA ILE A 761 22.30 19.16 14.14
C ILE A 761 23.58 19.31 14.99
N LEU A 762 24.54 18.41 14.83
CA LEU A 762 25.79 18.44 15.60
C LEU A 762 26.66 19.66 15.24
N LYS A 763 26.67 20.07 13.96
CA LYS A 763 27.37 21.29 13.50
C LYS A 763 26.81 22.55 14.16
N LEU A 764 25.49 22.68 14.26
CA LEU A 764 24.82 23.81 14.94
C LEU A 764 25.16 23.85 16.44
N ARG A 765 25.10 22.70 17.11
CA ARG A 765 25.41 22.58 18.54
C ARG A 765 26.87 22.94 18.85
N ASN A 766 27.82 22.37 18.11
CA ASN A 766 29.24 22.64 18.30
C ASN A 766 29.60 24.13 18.08
N THR A 767 28.91 24.78 17.14
CA THR A 767 29.11 26.22 16.89
C THR A 767 28.55 27.07 18.03
N SER A 768 27.38 26.70 18.55
CA SER A 768 26.76 27.37 19.70
C SER A 768 27.64 27.31 20.96
N THR A 769 28.20 26.14 21.27
CA THR A 769 29.10 25.98 22.42
C THR A 769 30.38 26.81 22.28
N LYS A 770 30.91 26.99 21.06
CA LYS A 770 32.08 27.84 20.83
C LYS A 770 31.78 29.33 20.98
N GLN A 771 30.56 29.77 20.66
CA GLN A 771 30.15 31.16 20.86
C GLN A 771 29.85 31.49 22.33
N SER A 772 29.34 30.54 23.13
CA SER A 772 29.09 30.78 24.56
C SER A 772 30.36 30.79 25.43
N LEU A 773 31.47 30.25 24.92
CA LEU A 773 32.79 30.27 25.56
C LEU A 773 33.64 31.51 25.17
N LYS A 774 33.16 32.33 24.23
CA LYS A 774 33.76 33.61 23.84
C LYS A 774 32.94 34.75 24.43
#